data_AF-A0A919EAD1-F1
#
_entry.id   AF-A0A919EAD1-F1
#
_cell.length_a   1.000
_cell.length_b   1.000
_cell.length_c   1.000
_cell.angle_alpha   90.00
_cell.angle_beta   90.00
_cell.angle_gamma   90.00
#
_symmetry.space_group_name_H-M   'P 1'
#
loop_
_entity.id
_entity.type
_entity.pdbx_description
1 polymer ?
#
loop_
_entity_poly.entity_id
_entity_poly.type
_entity_poly.pdbx_seq_one_letter_code
_entity_poly.pdbx_strand_id
1 'polypeptide(L)'
;MTWSIAAASKLVRAPRRRTDRPGDGPSGPPPAPLTVRTDGSLMVVREETSGPVRDGTADLHSALRTDPDAVTLMVTATGHPDLWPTLAEALDAVRDLGRDTVRLVMSGAGADSDGRPAPARHISRTWGLDVIAPAGTVLVNPDGSLFVHGRRHPHGGWWRFAPDGEPCPQGRRAPAPTWEDEVAALPAMTARGCVVEQVPAGVVIGPGRELPRHAADIGHAVPMDPDRPSLLIATGPAGTHPPTQEIASLLSALPAPLRAAARLAPAGPTDLLPVAQDVADLTGAEVEVLTAAPLYTRHDGRDAPLRPVLLGPDRAPTWRPFVESLICTPAADPDADTSPPPRLGTWQSPLPELETTPSGGAIRISGNWRARVTRTGMTLTTRSTDVPLGTVPPDPSRMVIELGEPDEDLDDSVLPALYRLLMELEADVRAHTVLRVRGRCADLGARLRRFAVRHGVALLSVGAGGRPGGPGHRPAATPGAGAGAGVPAVVPVRAPVPAPAPASQGGSAVAPSEPDPPSPMRPVPTVTREDTVPAPGPPGASARNRPATAPAVPAPPEGPSTPAAREETSPPTAPTAPDPTRNGPAPERPVDRPEPERSASRPPSGGAPLPFTAAHRSTDAERRALRELAGEQWQAQYRAIVRALSRLPALRDLDQEALRADLVATRLYLTAEEGAFHWSELDSALRLGDGRLLPYAACLASGLRRLPAYRGVVVRGGRPAAPLPEPGRTLRLAGPVSALPLSGGGPGARYAIWSATARRVRSLLGPGSAGSDELVFAPGTCFRVLEVRGGEPGPLVLLRELPSGERESPEQDRAVLDRLRAALDQDTPRANRPETWPDRCAGALGEH
;
A
#
# COMPACT_ATOMS: atom_id res chain seq x y z
N MET A 1 -2.19 -2.21 -6.90
CA MET A 1 -1.02 -3.13 -7.03
C MET A 1 -1.24 -4.30 -7.99
N THR A 2 -2.30 -5.10 -7.89
CA THR A 2 -2.50 -6.35 -8.67
C THR A 2 -2.66 -6.20 -10.18
N TRP A 3 -2.56 -4.98 -10.72
CA TRP A 3 -2.55 -4.72 -12.16
C TRP A 3 -1.11 -4.37 -12.59
N SER A 4 -0.56 -3.22 -12.17
CA SER A 4 0.83 -2.80 -12.49
C SER A 4 1.91 -3.86 -12.15
N ILE A 5 1.90 -4.44 -10.94
CA ILE A 5 2.90 -5.45 -10.54
C ILE A 5 2.65 -6.82 -11.22
N ALA A 6 1.39 -7.17 -11.47
CA ALA A 6 1.05 -8.48 -12.06
C ALA A 6 1.25 -8.53 -13.59
N ALA A 7 1.10 -7.40 -14.28
CA ALA A 7 1.44 -7.25 -15.69
C ALA A 7 2.96 -7.44 -15.89
N ALA A 8 3.77 -6.71 -15.11
CA ALA A 8 5.23 -6.90 -15.08
C ALA A 8 5.63 -8.34 -14.74
N SER A 9 5.03 -8.94 -13.70
CA SER A 9 5.41 -10.28 -13.23
C SER A 9 5.08 -11.43 -14.18
N LYS A 10 4.07 -11.28 -15.07
CA LYS A 10 3.66 -12.37 -15.97
C LYS A 10 4.57 -12.54 -17.19
N LEU A 11 5.20 -11.46 -17.67
CA LEU A 11 6.12 -11.49 -18.81
C LEU A 11 7.57 -11.85 -18.43
N VAL A 12 7.88 -11.95 -17.14
CA VAL A 12 9.23 -12.24 -16.60
C VAL A 12 9.55 -13.75 -16.52
N ARG A 13 8.56 -14.65 -16.66
CA ARG A 13 8.78 -16.11 -16.60
C ARG A 13 9.21 -16.70 -17.95
N ALA A 14 10.49 -16.53 -18.29
CA ALA A 14 11.16 -17.48 -19.18
C ALA A 14 11.19 -18.88 -18.49
N PRO A 15 10.75 -19.97 -19.16
CA PRO A 15 10.86 -21.30 -18.59
C PRO A 15 12.33 -21.70 -18.47
N ARG A 16 12.79 -22.00 -17.24
CA ARG A 16 14.09 -22.63 -17.04
C ARG A 16 14.08 -23.99 -17.73
N ARG A 17 14.80 -24.13 -18.85
CA ARG A 17 15.06 -25.45 -19.46
C ARG A 17 15.78 -26.33 -18.43
N ARG A 18 15.03 -27.24 -17.82
CA ARG A 18 15.57 -28.38 -17.09
C ARG A 18 16.08 -29.34 -18.17
N THR A 19 17.40 -29.54 -18.23
CA THR A 19 18.03 -30.50 -19.14
C THR A 19 17.85 -31.91 -18.60
N ASP A 20 16.62 -32.38 -18.56
CA ASP A 20 16.32 -33.80 -18.36
C ASP A 20 16.40 -34.54 -19.70
N ARG A 21 16.95 -35.76 -19.68
CA ARG A 21 17.05 -36.64 -20.85
C ARG A 21 15.64 -36.98 -21.36
N PRO A 22 15.47 -37.25 -22.68
CA PRO A 22 14.19 -37.74 -23.20
C PRO A 22 13.93 -39.14 -22.62
N GLY A 23 12.89 -39.25 -21.82
CA GLY A 23 12.24 -40.51 -21.47
C GLY A 23 10.81 -40.46 -21.99
N ASP A 24 10.41 -41.49 -22.74
CA ASP A 24 9.06 -41.59 -23.29
C ASP A 24 8.02 -41.59 -22.16
N GLY A 25 7.26 -40.50 -22.08
CA GLY A 25 6.07 -40.35 -21.26
C GLY A 25 4.93 -39.83 -22.12
N PRO A 26 3.67 -40.21 -21.85
CA PRO A 26 2.55 -39.92 -22.72
C PRO A 26 2.40 -38.41 -22.93
N SER A 27 2.29 -38.01 -24.20
CA SER A 27 2.14 -36.63 -24.63
C SER A 27 1.00 -35.94 -23.89
N GLY A 28 1.30 -34.79 -23.28
CA GLY A 28 0.26 -33.89 -22.77
C GLY A 28 -0.70 -33.44 -23.88
N PRO A 29 -1.84 -32.84 -23.52
CA PRO A 29 -2.77 -32.29 -24.52
C PRO A 29 -2.04 -31.30 -25.45
N PRO A 30 -2.39 -31.27 -26.75
CA PRO A 30 -1.76 -30.36 -27.70
C PRO A 30 -1.90 -28.90 -27.24
N PRO A 31 -0.91 -28.04 -27.50
CA PRO A 31 -1.01 -26.63 -27.16
C PRO A 31 -2.17 -26.00 -27.93
N ALA A 32 -2.81 -25.00 -27.33
CA ALA A 32 -3.92 -24.30 -27.95
C ALA A 32 -3.42 -23.42 -29.11
N PRO A 33 -4.15 -23.31 -30.23
CA PRO A 33 -3.67 -22.64 -31.44
C PRO A 33 -3.34 -21.17 -31.18
N LEU A 34 -2.40 -20.62 -31.96
CA LEU A 34 -2.13 -19.19 -31.94
C LEU A 34 -3.21 -18.41 -32.70
N THR A 35 -3.52 -17.23 -32.18
CA THR A 35 -4.40 -16.25 -32.84
C THR A 35 -3.68 -14.92 -32.96
N VAL A 36 -3.80 -14.29 -34.14
CA VAL A 36 -3.43 -12.89 -34.37
C VAL A 36 -4.67 -12.04 -34.18
N ARG A 37 -4.59 -10.99 -33.35
CA ARG A 37 -5.62 -9.96 -33.25
C ARG A 37 -5.02 -8.61 -33.65
N THR A 38 -5.68 -7.94 -34.59
CA THR A 38 -5.26 -6.62 -35.09
C THR A 38 -6.23 -5.55 -34.58
N ASP A 39 -5.68 -4.43 -34.11
CA ASP A 39 -6.40 -3.24 -33.66
C ASP A 39 -5.60 -2.00 -34.08
N GLY A 40 -6.01 -1.34 -35.15
CA GLY A 40 -5.24 -0.23 -35.76
C GLY A 40 -3.82 -0.64 -36.14
N SER A 41 -2.81 0.07 -35.61
CA SER A 41 -1.39 -0.23 -35.77
C SER A 41 -0.80 -1.15 -34.69
N LEU A 42 -1.64 -1.86 -33.94
CA LEU A 42 -1.25 -2.92 -33.02
C LEU A 42 -1.68 -4.30 -33.56
N MET A 43 -0.74 -5.25 -33.56
CA MET A 43 -0.99 -6.67 -33.80
C MET A 43 -0.53 -7.47 -32.58
N VAL A 44 -1.36 -8.42 -32.12
CA VAL A 44 -1.08 -9.24 -30.93
C VAL A 44 -1.15 -10.72 -31.26
N VAL A 45 -0.04 -11.43 -31.04
CA VAL A 45 0.10 -12.88 -31.20
C VAL A 45 0.02 -13.55 -29.83
N ARG A 46 -0.96 -14.44 -29.66
CA ARG A 46 -1.23 -15.14 -28.38
C ARG A 46 -1.84 -16.52 -28.59
N GLU A 47 -1.69 -17.40 -27.60
CA GLU A 47 -2.43 -18.67 -27.51
C GLU A 47 -3.94 -18.39 -27.31
N GLU A 48 -4.77 -19.14 -28.03
CA GLU A 48 -6.22 -19.11 -27.88
C GLU A 48 -6.61 -19.78 -26.55
N THR A 49 -7.29 -19.03 -25.68
CA THR A 49 -7.72 -19.54 -24.37
C THR A 49 -9.24 -19.62 -24.31
N SER A 50 -9.76 -20.83 -24.06
CA SER A 50 -11.19 -21.10 -23.96
C SER A 50 -11.78 -20.56 -22.65
N GLY A 51 -12.06 -19.26 -22.61
CA GLY A 51 -12.73 -18.60 -21.49
C GLY A 51 -12.90 -17.09 -21.72
N PRO A 52 -13.77 -16.41 -20.97
CA PRO A 52 -13.89 -14.96 -21.06
C PRO A 52 -12.53 -14.32 -20.77
N VAL A 53 -12.07 -13.50 -21.72
CA VAL A 53 -10.77 -12.81 -21.66
C VAL A 53 -10.73 -11.98 -20.38
N ARG A 54 -9.68 -12.12 -19.58
CA ARG A 54 -9.45 -11.22 -18.44
C ARG A 54 -9.07 -9.84 -18.99
N ASP A 55 -9.94 -8.86 -18.76
CA ASP A 55 -9.71 -7.44 -19.05
C ASP A 55 -8.45 -6.96 -18.32
N GLY A 56 -7.41 -6.78 -19.12
CA GLY A 56 -6.02 -6.79 -18.70
C GLY A 56 -5.12 -6.72 -19.91
N THR A 57 -5.35 -7.59 -20.91
CA THR A 57 -4.73 -7.41 -22.23
C THR A 57 -5.51 -6.45 -23.11
N ALA A 58 -6.85 -6.46 -23.11
CA ALA A 58 -7.64 -5.54 -23.93
C ALA A 58 -7.36 -4.06 -23.61
N ASP A 59 -7.29 -3.71 -22.33
CA ASP A 59 -6.90 -2.37 -21.87
C ASP A 59 -5.43 -2.04 -22.26
N LEU A 60 -4.53 -3.03 -22.17
CA LEU A 60 -3.13 -2.88 -22.58
C LEU A 60 -2.99 -2.68 -24.10
N HIS A 61 -3.85 -3.32 -24.90
CA HIS A 61 -3.90 -3.14 -26.35
C HIS A 61 -4.28 -1.69 -26.70
N SER A 62 -5.22 -1.11 -25.96
CA SER A 62 -5.63 0.28 -26.13
C SER A 62 -4.62 1.28 -25.54
N ALA A 63 -3.87 0.90 -24.51
CA ALA A 63 -2.95 1.82 -23.82
C ALA A 63 -1.65 2.09 -24.59
N LEU A 64 -1.10 1.12 -25.33
CA LEU A 64 0.18 1.25 -26.04
C LEU A 64 0.23 2.54 -26.87
N ARG A 65 1.25 3.37 -26.63
CA ARG A 65 1.47 4.59 -27.43
C ARG A 65 1.87 4.19 -28.84
N THR A 66 0.89 4.14 -29.74
CA THR A 66 1.08 3.83 -31.15
C THR A 66 1.85 4.96 -31.82
N ASP A 67 3.05 4.62 -32.25
CA ASP A 67 3.83 5.37 -33.21
C ASP A 67 3.07 5.38 -34.55
N PRO A 68 2.72 6.55 -35.14
CA PRO A 68 1.98 6.60 -36.39
C PRO A 68 2.73 5.98 -37.58
N ASP A 69 4.06 5.85 -37.46
CA ASP A 69 4.95 5.39 -38.52
C ASP A 69 5.40 3.92 -38.33
N ALA A 70 5.08 3.28 -37.20
CA ALA A 70 5.48 1.90 -36.92
C ALA A 70 4.35 1.00 -36.39
N VAL A 71 4.18 -0.19 -36.97
CA VAL A 71 3.27 -1.21 -36.44
C VAL A 71 3.89 -1.85 -35.20
N THR A 72 3.15 -1.88 -34.09
CA THR A 72 3.59 -2.58 -32.88
C THR A 72 3.08 -4.02 -32.91
N LEU A 73 4.00 -4.98 -32.81
CA LEU A 73 3.72 -6.41 -32.91
C LEU A 73 4.08 -7.08 -31.57
N MET A 74 3.06 -7.36 -30.76
CA MET A 74 3.22 -7.92 -29.42
C MET A 74 3.12 -9.44 -29.42
N VAL A 75 4.18 -10.12 -28.96
CA VAL A 75 4.26 -11.58 -28.91
C VAL A 75 4.22 -12.03 -27.45
N THR A 76 3.11 -12.66 -27.06
CA THR A 76 2.92 -13.16 -25.69
C THR A 76 3.24 -14.65 -25.54
N ALA A 77 3.28 -15.40 -26.65
CA ALA A 77 3.48 -16.86 -26.70
C ALA A 77 4.88 -17.27 -27.19
N THR A 78 5.93 -16.77 -26.53
CA THR A 78 7.34 -16.85 -26.99
C THR A 78 7.99 -18.25 -26.97
N GLY A 79 7.22 -19.31 -26.72
CA GLY A 79 7.66 -20.71 -26.74
C GLY A 79 6.77 -21.66 -27.53
N HIS A 80 5.76 -21.15 -28.24
CA HIS A 80 4.82 -21.97 -29.00
C HIS A 80 5.46 -22.53 -30.30
N PRO A 81 5.22 -23.79 -30.69
CA PRO A 81 5.81 -24.37 -31.90
C PRO A 81 5.47 -23.58 -33.17
N ASP A 82 4.21 -23.18 -33.33
CA ASP A 82 3.72 -22.48 -34.52
C ASP A 82 4.00 -20.97 -34.52
N LEU A 83 4.81 -20.46 -33.58
CA LEU A 83 5.11 -19.03 -33.46
C LEU A 83 5.69 -18.44 -34.76
N TRP A 84 6.61 -19.13 -35.43
CA TRP A 84 7.26 -18.60 -36.63
C TRP A 84 6.32 -18.50 -37.84
N PRO A 85 5.51 -19.52 -38.19
CA PRO A 85 4.45 -19.39 -39.19
C PRO A 85 3.48 -18.23 -38.90
N THR A 86 2.94 -18.14 -37.68
CA THR A 86 2.00 -17.06 -37.31
C THR A 86 2.67 -15.68 -37.31
N LEU A 87 3.96 -15.61 -36.99
CA LEU A 87 4.73 -14.35 -37.06
C LEU A 87 4.98 -13.93 -38.51
N ALA A 88 5.24 -14.87 -39.42
CA ALA A 88 5.39 -14.61 -40.86
C ALA A 88 4.10 -14.02 -41.45
N GLU A 89 2.95 -14.63 -41.18
CA GLU A 89 1.63 -14.11 -41.59
C GLU A 89 1.37 -12.69 -41.09
N ALA A 90 1.71 -12.41 -39.82
CA ALA A 90 1.59 -11.06 -39.26
C ALA A 90 2.53 -10.05 -39.93
N LEU A 91 3.77 -10.43 -40.24
CA LEU A 91 4.75 -9.57 -40.90
C LEU A 91 4.41 -9.29 -42.37
N ASP A 92 3.88 -10.27 -43.09
CA ASP A 92 3.37 -10.07 -44.44
C ASP A 92 2.17 -9.09 -44.42
N ALA A 93 1.26 -9.23 -43.44
CA ALA A 93 0.17 -8.27 -43.24
C ALA A 93 0.65 -6.84 -42.90
N VAL A 94 1.80 -6.67 -42.22
CA VAL A 94 2.40 -5.33 -42.02
C VAL A 94 2.89 -4.73 -43.35
N ARG A 95 3.55 -5.53 -44.19
CA ARG A 95 4.03 -5.08 -45.51
C ARG A 95 2.86 -4.71 -46.42
N ASP A 96 1.78 -5.49 -46.38
CA ASP A 96 0.56 -5.23 -47.17
C ASP A 96 -0.18 -3.96 -46.71
N LEU A 97 -0.02 -3.53 -45.45
CA LEU A 97 -0.43 -2.21 -44.95
C LEU A 97 0.49 -1.05 -45.39
N GLY A 98 1.52 -1.33 -46.20
CA GLY A 98 2.46 -0.34 -46.71
C GLY A 98 3.39 0.25 -45.64
N ARG A 99 3.71 -0.51 -44.58
CA ARG A 99 4.55 -0.05 -43.46
C ARG A 99 5.95 -0.68 -43.52
N ASP A 100 6.96 0.14 -43.28
CA ASP A 100 8.37 -0.26 -43.28
C ASP A 100 8.91 -0.62 -41.89
N THR A 101 8.32 -0.07 -40.83
CA THR A 101 8.85 -0.17 -39.46
C THR A 101 7.96 -1.02 -38.56
N VAL A 102 8.55 -1.99 -37.85
CA VAL A 102 7.89 -2.88 -36.88
C VAL A 102 8.52 -2.76 -35.50
N ARG A 103 7.72 -2.45 -34.48
CA ARG A 103 8.12 -2.56 -33.07
C ARG A 103 7.74 -3.93 -32.52
N LEU A 104 8.70 -4.86 -32.55
CA LEU A 104 8.53 -6.24 -32.08
C LEU A 104 8.64 -6.33 -30.56
N VAL A 105 7.50 -6.33 -29.87
CA VAL A 105 7.42 -6.48 -28.41
C VAL A 105 7.49 -7.97 -28.05
N MET A 106 8.72 -8.50 -28.10
CA MET A 106 9.07 -9.89 -27.81
C MET A 106 10.38 -9.94 -27.01
N SER A 107 10.31 -10.26 -25.70
CA SER A 107 11.47 -10.30 -24.80
C SER A 107 12.66 -11.09 -25.38
N GLY A 108 13.82 -10.43 -25.48
CA GLY A 108 15.06 -11.01 -26.01
C GLY A 108 15.19 -11.04 -27.54
N ALA A 109 14.19 -10.61 -28.32
CA ALA A 109 14.24 -10.67 -29.79
C ALA A 109 15.31 -9.76 -30.43
N GLY A 110 15.83 -8.78 -29.69
CA GLY A 110 16.97 -7.93 -30.08
C GLY A 110 18.33 -8.40 -29.57
N ALA A 111 18.43 -9.56 -28.90
CA ALA A 111 19.70 -10.11 -28.44
C ALA A 111 20.17 -11.24 -29.38
N ASP A 112 21.46 -11.23 -29.74
CA ASP A 112 22.11 -12.40 -30.32
C ASP A 112 22.20 -13.51 -29.26
N SER A 113 22.19 -14.78 -29.71
CA SER A 113 22.30 -15.96 -28.84
C SER A 113 23.40 -16.89 -29.36
N ASP A 114 23.82 -17.88 -28.56
CA ASP A 114 24.97 -18.74 -28.88
C ASP A 114 24.87 -19.37 -30.29
N GLY A 115 25.63 -18.81 -31.24
CA GLY A 115 25.65 -19.21 -32.65
C GLY A 115 24.44 -18.81 -33.50
N ARG A 116 23.55 -17.92 -33.02
CA ARG A 116 22.36 -17.47 -33.78
C ARG A 116 22.15 -15.95 -33.66
N PRO A 117 21.98 -15.22 -34.78
CA PRO A 117 21.70 -13.79 -34.74
C PRO A 117 20.33 -13.52 -34.10
N ALA A 118 20.16 -12.30 -33.59
CA ALA A 118 18.91 -11.82 -33.01
C ALA A 118 17.71 -12.07 -33.93
N PRO A 119 16.58 -12.61 -33.42
CA PRO A 119 15.35 -12.79 -34.21
C PRO A 119 14.93 -11.55 -35.01
N ALA A 120 15.06 -10.36 -34.43
CA ALA A 120 14.77 -9.10 -35.10
C ALA A 120 15.66 -8.82 -36.33
N ARG A 121 16.95 -9.18 -36.26
CA ARG A 121 17.89 -9.05 -37.40
C ARG A 121 17.52 -10.01 -38.53
N HIS A 122 17.06 -11.21 -38.20
CA HIS A 122 16.56 -12.17 -39.20
C HIS A 122 15.28 -11.68 -39.87
N ILE A 123 14.31 -11.19 -39.08
CA ILE A 123 13.05 -10.63 -39.57
C ILE A 123 13.33 -9.42 -40.48
N SER A 124 14.17 -8.49 -40.04
CA SER A 124 14.51 -7.29 -40.79
C SER A 124 15.06 -7.61 -42.18
N ARG A 125 16.04 -8.53 -42.27
CA ARG A 125 16.64 -8.98 -43.54
C ARG A 125 15.70 -9.77 -44.44
N THR A 126 14.78 -10.54 -43.85
CA THR A 126 13.93 -11.46 -44.63
C THR A 126 12.67 -10.77 -45.16
N TRP A 127 12.10 -9.82 -44.41
CA TRP A 127 10.92 -9.05 -44.85
C TRP A 127 11.25 -7.67 -45.42
N GLY A 128 12.50 -7.19 -45.31
CA GLY A 128 12.89 -5.85 -45.76
C GLY A 128 12.34 -4.73 -44.87
N LEU A 129 12.17 -5.01 -43.57
CA LEU A 129 11.55 -4.11 -42.59
C LEU A 129 12.58 -3.59 -41.58
N ASP A 130 12.37 -2.38 -41.08
CA ASP A 130 13.11 -1.84 -39.95
C ASP A 130 12.47 -2.35 -38.63
N VAL A 131 13.19 -3.21 -37.91
CA VAL A 131 12.66 -3.89 -36.73
C VAL A 131 13.23 -3.28 -35.44
N ILE A 132 12.37 -2.72 -34.59
CA ILE A 132 12.71 -2.25 -33.25
C ILE A 132 12.37 -3.36 -32.24
N ALA A 133 13.38 -3.93 -31.58
CA ALA A 133 13.23 -5.09 -30.71
C ALA A 133 14.06 -5.00 -29.40
N PRO A 134 13.65 -5.69 -28.33
CA PRO A 134 14.29 -5.60 -27.02
C PRO A 134 15.37 -6.68 -26.85
N ALA A 135 16.56 -6.30 -26.39
CA ALA A 135 17.60 -7.26 -26.01
C ALA A 135 17.35 -7.89 -24.62
N GLY A 136 16.47 -7.29 -23.80
CA GLY A 136 16.11 -7.76 -22.47
C GLY A 136 14.65 -8.21 -22.34
N THR A 137 14.17 -8.30 -21.10
CA THR A 137 12.77 -8.58 -20.78
C THR A 137 11.97 -7.28 -20.89
N VAL A 138 10.89 -7.28 -21.69
CA VAL A 138 10.01 -6.10 -21.77
C VAL A 138 9.01 -6.10 -20.63
N LEU A 139 8.89 -4.96 -19.97
CA LEU A 139 7.78 -4.57 -19.13
C LEU A 139 6.88 -3.63 -19.92
N VAL A 140 5.57 -3.82 -19.80
CA VAL A 140 4.54 -2.92 -20.35
C VAL A 140 3.88 -2.22 -19.18
N ASN A 141 3.94 -0.90 -19.16
CA ASN A 141 3.35 -0.08 -18.12
C ASN A 141 1.87 0.25 -18.43
N PRO A 142 1.06 0.63 -17.43
CA PRO A 142 -0.36 0.92 -17.66
C PRO A 142 -0.64 2.15 -18.54
N ASP A 143 0.34 3.06 -18.68
CA ASP A 143 0.30 4.21 -19.61
C ASP A 143 0.69 3.84 -21.06
N GLY A 144 0.90 2.56 -21.34
CA GLY A 144 1.36 2.06 -22.63
C GLY A 144 2.83 2.32 -22.95
N SER A 145 3.62 2.88 -22.02
CA SER A 145 5.07 2.95 -22.18
C SER A 145 5.70 1.57 -21.99
N LEU A 146 6.78 1.31 -22.71
CA LEU A 146 7.53 0.06 -22.67
C LEU A 146 8.91 0.28 -22.06
N PHE A 147 9.36 -0.66 -21.23
CA PHE A 147 10.68 -0.60 -20.61
C PHE A 147 11.43 -1.94 -20.69
N VAL A 148 12.71 -1.92 -21.04
CA VAL A 148 13.55 -3.13 -21.10
C VAL A 148 14.35 -3.31 -19.82
N HIS A 149 13.93 -4.29 -19.03
CA HIS A 149 14.66 -4.76 -17.86
C HIS A 149 15.67 -5.86 -18.23
N GLY A 150 16.84 -5.84 -17.59
CA GLY A 150 17.83 -6.91 -17.70
C GLY A 150 19.27 -6.41 -17.55
N ARG A 151 19.99 -6.99 -16.58
CA ARG A 151 21.40 -6.67 -16.28
C ARG A 151 22.43 -7.47 -17.11
N ARG A 152 22.00 -8.35 -18.03
CA ARG A 152 22.88 -9.35 -18.67
C ARG A 152 23.54 -8.93 -20.00
N HIS A 153 23.18 -7.78 -20.56
CA HIS A 153 23.83 -7.23 -21.75
C HIS A 153 24.35 -5.82 -21.43
N PRO A 154 25.55 -5.42 -21.89
CA PRO A 154 26.04 -4.03 -21.80
C PRO A 154 25.08 -3.00 -22.41
N HIS A 155 24.23 -3.46 -23.32
CA HIS A 155 23.25 -2.69 -24.09
C HIS A 155 21.83 -3.29 -23.91
N GLY A 156 21.44 -3.59 -22.68
CA GLY A 156 20.18 -4.27 -22.34
C GLY A 156 18.92 -3.41 -22.52
N GLY A 157 18.75 -2.81 -23.70
CA GLY A 157 17.66 -1.91 -24.09
C GLY A 157 16.91 -2.37 -25.35
N TRP A 158 16.23 -1.42 -25.98
CA TRP A 158 15.72 -1.52 -27.35
C TRP A 158 16.84 -1.32 -28.37
N TRP A 159 16.67 -1.95 -29.53
CA TRP A 159 17.57 -1.89 -30.67
C TRP A 159 16.76 -1.78 -31.96
N ARG A 160 17.17 -0.94 -32.91
CA ARG A 160 16.65 -0.91 -34.27
C ARG A 160 17.60 -1.71 -35.18
N PHE A 161 17.02 -2.59 -35.98
CA PHE A 161 17.68 -3.38 -37.00
C PHE A 161 17.12 -2.94 -38.36
N ALA A 162 17.95 -2.32 -39.20
CA ALA A 162 17.62 -2.06 -40.60
C ALA A 162 18.13 -3.22 -41.47
N PRO A 163 17.50 -3.54 -42.62
CA PRO A 163 17.83 -4.74 -43.41
C PRO A 163 19.33 -4.87 -43.73
N ASP A 164 19.92 -3.78 -44.21
CA ASP A 164 21.33 -3.67 -44.62
C ASP A 164 22.19 -2.84 -43.64
N GLY A 165 21.64 -2.46 -42.49
CA GLY A 165 22.31 -1.63 -41.48
C GLY A 165 22.95 -2.40 -40.33
N GLU A 166 23.91 -1.78 -39.66
CA GLU A 166 24.34 -2.25 -38.34
C GLU A 166 23.25 -1.96 -37.29
N PRO A 167 23.03 -2.85 -36.31
CA PRO A 167 22.07 -2.61 -35.24
C PRO A 167 22.42 -1.33 -34.46
N CYS A 168 21.45 -0.45 -34.23
CA CYS A 168 21.65 0.75 -33.43
C CYS A 168 20.81 0.71 -32.13
N PRO A 169 21.39 1.09 -30.97
CA PRO A 169 20.68 1.10 -29.70
C PRO A 169 19.64 2.23 -29.67
N GLN A 170 18.55 2.04 -28.92
CA GLN A 170 17.39 2.95 -28.86
C GLN A 170 16.98 3.25 -27.39
N GLY A 171 17.91 3.18 -26.45
CA GLY A 171 17.63 3.35 -25.02
C GLY A 171 16.89 2.16 -24.39
N ARG A 172 16.44 2.30 -23.13
CA ARG A 172 15.64 1.30 -22.41
C ARG A 172 14.13 1.52 -22.53
N ARG A 173 13.69 2.72 -22.87
CA ARG A 173 12.27 3.12 -22.93
C ARG A 173 11.79 3.20 -24.38
N ALA A 174 10.53 2.82 -24.61
CA ALA A 174 9.87 3.04 -25.90
C ALA A 174 8.43 3.57 -25.65
N PRO A 175 8.05 4.74 -26.22
CA PRO A 175 8.93 5.70 -26.90
C PRO A 175 10.05 6.20 -25.96
N ALA A 176 11.20 6.57 -26.51
CA ALA A 176 12.29 7.13 -25.73
C ALA A 176 11.93 8.56 -25.29
N PRO A 177 12.04 8.91 -23.99
CA PRO A 177 11.81 10.27 -23.52
C PRO A 177 12.98 11.18 -23.88
N THR A 178 12.76 12.49 -23.81
CA THR A 178 13.79 13.52 -24.12
C THR A 178 15.03 13.45 -23.21
N TRP A 179 14.91 12.76 -22.08
CA TRP A 179 15.93 12.61 -21.04
C TRP A 179 16.61 11.22 -21.03
N GLU A 180 16.31 10.34 -21.99
CA GLU A 180 16.80 8.94 -22.03
C GLU A 180 18.32 8.83 -21.88
N ASP A 181 19.07 9.55 -22.73
CA ASP A 181 20.54 9.46 -22.79
C ASP A 181 21.20 10.03 -21.53
N GLU A 182 20.66 11.12 -20.99
CA GLU A 182 21.15 11.77 -19.77
C GLU A 182 20.95 10.88 -18.54
N VAL A 183 19.82 10.17 -18.47
CA VAL A 183 19.57 9.13 -17.46
C VAL A 183 20.44 7.88 -17.70
N ALA A 184 20.76 7.56 -18.95
CA ALA A 184 21.65 6.45 -19.28
C ALA A 184 23.13 6.72 -18.93
N ALA A 185 23.55 7.99 -18.93
CA ALA A 185 24.88 8.43 -18.53
C ALA A 185 25.12 8.41 -17.00
N LEU A 186 24.07 8.29 -16.18
CA LEU A 186 24.20 8.27 -14.72
C LEU A 186 24.97 7.02 -14.22
N PRO A 187 25.80 7.14 -13.17
CA PRO A 187 26.60 6.03 -12.66
C PRO A 187 25.71 4.98 -11.97
N ALA A 188 25.91 3.69 -12.31
CA ALA A 188 25.18 2.57 -11.71
C ALA A 188 25.46 2.33 -10.21
N MET A 189 26.49 2.99 -9.67
CA MET A 189 26.88 2.98 -8.26
C MET A 189 27.45 4.35 -7.90
N THR A 190 26.96 4.94 -6.81
CA THR A 190 27.43 6.26 -6.35
C THR A 190 28.72 6.14 -5.52
N ALA A 191 29.33 7.27 -5.14
CA ALA A 191 30.65 7.31 -4.50
C ALA A 191 30.71 6.56 -3.16
N ARG A 192 29.67 6.69 -2.32
CA ARG A 192 29.53 5.91 -1.06
C ARG A 192 28.88 4.53 -1.26
N GLY A 193 28.78 4.04 -2.49
CA GLY A 193 28.30 2.69 -2.78
C GLY A 193 26.78 2.50 -2.66
N CYS A 194 25.99 3.54 -2.95
CA CYS A 194 24.55 3.37 -3.17
C CYS A 194 24.32 2.89 -4.60
N VAL A 195 23.50 1.86 -4.77
CA VAL A 195 23.13 1.34 -6.08
C VAL A 195 22.16 2.30 -6.78
N VAL A 196 22.36 2.51 -8.08
CA VAL A 196 21.45 3.24 -8.97
C VAL A 196 21.00 2.29 -10.08
N GLU A 197 19.69 2.10 -10.23
CA GLU A 197 19.12 1.29 -11.31
C GLU A 197 18.16 2.13 -12.15
N GLN A 198 18.23 1.99 -13.48
CA GLN A 198 17.24 2.60 -14.36
C GLN A 198 15.89 1.88 -14.22
N VAL A 199 14.82 2.67 -14.18
CA VAL A 199 13.42 2.23 -14.08
C VAL A 199 12.59 3.03 -15.11
N PRO A 200 11.34 2.64 -15.45
CA PRO A 200 10.60 3.32 -16.50
C PRO A 200 10.48 4.85 -16.29
N ALA A 201 10.25 5.28 -15.05
CA ALA A 201 10.14 6.69 -14.67
C ALA A 201 11.46 7.49 -14.67
N GLY A 202 12.62 6.83 -14.75
CA GLY A 202 13.93 7.48 -14.55
C GLY A 202 14.92 6.54 -13.86
N VAL A 203 15.29 6.84 -12.62
CA VAL A 203 16.20 6.01 -11.81
C VAL A 203 15.66 5.78 -10.40
N VAL A 204 16.05 4.65 -9.79
CA VAL A 204 15.91 4.41 -8.36
C VAL A 204 17.29 4.32 -7.72
N ILE A 205 17.50 5.08 -6.63
CA ILE A 205 18.70 5.03 -5.79
C ILE A 205 18.36 4.33 -4.47
N GLY A 206 19.22 3.41 -4.02
CA GLY A 206 19.00 2.68 -2.75
C GLY A 206 20.27 2.45 -1.93
N PRO A 207 20.13 2.28 -0.60
CA PRO A 207 21.27 2.10 0.29
C PRO A 207 21.91 0.71 0.08
N GLY A 208 23.23 0.69 -0.13
CA GLY A 208 24.01 -0.52 -0.32
C GLY A 208 24.06 -1.01 -1.79
N ARG A 209 24.60 -2.22 -1.99
CA ARG A 209 24.98 -2.74 -3.31
C ARG A 209 23.84 -3.37 -4.13
N GLU A 210 22.68 -3.61 -3.55
CA GLU A 210 21.52 -4.20 -4.22
C GLU A 210 20.24 -3.55 -3.70
N LEU A 211 19.28 -3.29 -4.59
CA LEU A 211 18.00 -2.71 -4.23
C LEU A 211 17.17 -3.70 -3.42
N PRO A 212 16.52 -3.27 -2.32
CA PRO A 212 15.47 -4.06 -1.70
C PRO A 212 14.39 -4.40 -2.74
N ARG A 213 14.08 -5.69 -2.94
CA ARG A 213 13.16 -6.16 -4.01
C ARG A 213 11.91 -5.30 -4.17
N HIS A 214 11.25 -4.97 -3.07
CA HIS A 214 10.04 -4.14 -3.06
C HIS A 214 10.21 -2.72 -3.60
N ALA A 215 11.39 -2.10 -3.44
CA ALA A 215 11.69 -0.81 -4.02
C ALA A 215 11.98 -0.92 -5.52
N ALA A 216 12.57 -2.04 -5.97
CA ALA A 216 12.66 -2.37 -7.38
C ALA A 216 11.26 -2.68 -7.98
N ASP A 217 10.39 -3.42 -7.28
CA ASP A 217 9.02 -3.70 -7.71
C ASP A 217 8.19 -2.41 -7.85
N ILE A 218 8.33 -1.47 -6.90
CA ILE A 218 7.71 -0.14 -6.99
C ILE A 218 8.32 0.65 -8.14
N GLY A 219 9.66 0.67 -8.28
CA GLY A 219 10.34 1.42 -9.33
C GLY A 219 9.92 1.00 -10.73
N HIS A 220 9.80 -0.31 -10.99
CA HIS A 220 9.28 -0.86 -12.24
C HIS A 220 7.77 -0.66 -12.44
N ALA A 221 7.01 -0.25 -11.42
CA ALA A 221 5.58 0.02 -11.48
C ALA A 221 5.23 1.51 -11.60
N VAL A 222 6.21 2.41 -11.45
CA VAL A 222 6.07 3.85 -11.74
C VAL A 222 6.24 4.05 -13.26
N PRO A 223 5.22 4.59 -13.96
CA PRO A 223 5.28 4.83 -15.40
C PRO A 223 6.17 6.02 -15.77
N MET A 224 6.35 6.25 -17.07
CA MET A 224 7.24 7.28 -17.60
C MET A 224 6.51 8.63 -17.79
N ASP A 225 7.02 9.69 -17.18
CA ASP A 225 6.70 11.07 -17.57
C ASP A 225 7.70 11.47 -18.69
N PRO A 226 7.23 11.73 -19.93
CA PRO A 226 8.11 11.93 -21.09
C PRO A 226 8.97 13.21 -21.00
N ASP A 227 8.53 14.16 -20.18
CA ASP A 227 9.16 15.47 -20.02
C ASP A 227 9.96 15.59 -18.72
N ARG A 228 9.66 14.76 -17.71
CA ARG A 228 10.23 14.90 -16.35
C ARG A 228 10.74 13.57 -15.75
N PRO A 229 12.06 13.37 -15.62
CA PRO A 229 12.60 12.17 -14.99
C PRO A 229 12.28 12.15 -13.48
N SER A 230 11.92 10.98 -12.97
CA SER A 230 11.75 10.73 -11.53
C SER A 230 12.98 10.06 -10.93
N LEU A 231 13.46 10.62 -9.83
CA LEU A 231 14.50 10.03 -8.98
C LEU A 231 13.82 9.39 -7.76
N LEU A 232 13.67 8.08 -7.82
CA LEU A 232 12.99 7.29 -6.79
C LEU A 232 13.95 6.95 -5.66
N ILE A 233 13.57 7.26 -4.42
CA ILE A 233 14.40 6.99 -3.24
C ILE A 233 13.92 5.71 -2.55
N ALA A 234 14.73 4.65 -2.63
CA ALA A 234 14.48 3.39 -1.94
C ALA A 234 14.92 3.46 -0.48
N THR A 235 14.09 2.99 0.45
CA THR A 235 14.49 2.80 1.84
C THR A 235 14.87 1.36 2.16
N GLY A 236 15.99 1.22 2.87
CA GLY A 236 16.51 -0.04 3.38
C GLY A 236 15.78 -0.53 4.63
N PRO A 237 16.25 -1.63 5.23
CA PRO A 237 15.82 -2.08 6.55
C PRO A 237 15.89 -0.94 7.58
N ALA A 238 14.97 -0.93 8.54
CA ALA A 238 14.81 0.15 9.54
C ALA A 238 14.49 1.56 8.99
N GLY A 239 14.19 1.72 7.69
CA GLY A 239 13.76 2.99 7.10
C GLY A 239 14.88 3.94 6.69
N THR A 240 16.13 3.48 6.70
CA THR A 240 17.30 4.26 6.25
C THR A 240 17.21 4.52 4.74
N HIS A 241 17.37 5.78 4.32
CA HIS A 241 17.50 6.19 2.92
C HIS A 241 18.99 6.35 2.53
N PRO A 242 19.33 6.45 1.23
CA PRO A 242 20.68 6.84 0.79
C PRO A 242 21.08 8.19 1.40
N PRO A 243 22.37 8.44 1.74
CA PRO A 243 22.79 9.73 2.28
C PRO A 243 22.41 10.89 1.35
N THR A 244 21.91 11.99 1.91
CA THR A 244 21.43 13.14 1.13
C THR A 244 22.47 13.65 0.13
N GLN A 245 23.76 13.63 0.48
CA GLN A 245 24.84 14.05 -0.43
C GLN A 245 24.94 13.18 -1.69
N GLU A 246 24.59 11.89 -1.62
CA GLU A 246 24.58 10.99 -2.79
C GLU A 246 23.37 11.29 -3.69
N ILE A 247 22.21 11.62 -3.10
CA ILE A 247 20.99 12.03 -3.82
C ILE A 247 21.24 13.37 -4.52
N ALA A 248 21.79 14.35 -3.80
CA ALA A 248 22.18 15.66 -4.34
C ALA A 248 23.23 15.54 -5.44
N SER A 249 24.26 14.68 -5.28
CA SER A 249 25.27 14.44 -6.31
C SER A 249 24.68 13.82 -7.57
N LEU A 250 23.78 12.85 -7.43
CA LEU A 250 23.11 12.20 -8.56
C LEU A 250 22.17 13.17 -9.30
N LEU A 251 21.46 14.04 -8.57
CA LEU A 251 20.63 15.10 -9.15
C LEU A 251 21.49 16.17 -9.85
N SER A 252 22.63 16.56 -9.25
CA SER A 252 23.56 17.53 -9.84
C SER A 252 24.28 17.03 -11.10
N ALA A 253 24.41 15.71 -11.27
CA ALA A 253 24.94 15.10 -12.49
C ALA A 253 24.03 15.30 -13.72
N LEU A 254 22.73 15.60 -13.53
CA LEU A 254 21.83 15.93 -14.63
C LEU A 254 22.06 17.37 -15.16
N PRO A 255 21.89 17.60 -16.47
CA PRO A 255 21.85 18.94 -17.06
C PRO A 255 20.84 19.86 -16.36
N ALA A 256 21.13 21.16 -16.27
CA ALA A 256 20.32 22.10 -15.50
C ALA A 256 18.81 22.11 -15.84
N PRO A 257 18.36 22.02 -17.12
CA PRO A 257 16.93 21.92 -17.44
C PRO A 257 16.28 20.64 -16.88
N LEU A 258 16.95 19.49 -17.02
CA LEU A 258 16.44 18.22 -16.50
C LEU A 258 16.49 18.15 -14.98
N ARG A 259 17.50 18.77 -14.36
CA ARG A 259 17.61 18.89 -12.90
C ARG A 259 16.44 19.69 -12.31
N ALA A 260 16.08 20.81 -12.92
CA ALA A 260 14.93 21.61 -12.52
C ALA A 260 13.58 20.91 -12.81
N ALA A 261 13.54 20.06 -13.84
CA ALA A 261 12.36 19.26 -14.17
C ALA A 261 12.24 17.98 -13.31
N ALA A 262 13.33 17.48 -12.72
CA ALA A 262 13.33 16.22 -11.99
C ALA A 262 12.44 16.26 -10.73
N ARG A 263 11.90 15.09 -10.35
CA ARG A 263 11.10 14.94 -9.11
C ARG A 263 11.70 13.88 -8.20
N LEU A 264 11.78 14.16 -6.90
CA LEU A 264 12.05 13.14 -5.89
C LEU A 264 10.75 12.43 -5.53
N ALA A 265 10.75 11.10 -5.48
CA ALA A 265 9.58 10.33 -5.06
C ALA A 265 9.94 9.08 -4.25
N PRO A 266 9.11 8.65 -3.27
CA PRO A 266 9.44 7.51 -2.43
C PRO A 266 9.20 6.18 -3.16
N ALA A 267 10.19 5.29 -3.15
CA ALA A 267 10.02 3.87 -3.51
C ALA A 267 9.64 3.01 -2.28
N GLY A 268 8.77 3.55 -1.41
CA GLY A 268 8.41 2.96 -0.12
C GLY A 268 7.45 3.85 0.69
N PRO A 269 7.21 3.53 1.99
CA PRO A 269 6.30 4.27 2.86
C PRO A 269 6.97 5.46 3.59
N THR A 270 8.19 5.84 3.20
CA THR A 270 8.99 6.85 3.90
C THR A 270 8.67 8.26 3.41
N ASP A 271 8.49 9.19 4.34
CA ASP A 271 8.39 10.62 4.02
C ASP A 271 9.76 11.16 3.58
N LEU A 272 9.82 11.71 2.36
CA LEU A 272 11.02 12.31 1.79
C LEU A 272 11.10 13.82 1.99
N LEU A 273 10.11 14.49 2.57
CA LEU A 273 10.13 15.95 2.68
C LEU A 273 11.39 16.50 3.39
N PRO A 274 11.86 15.94 4.52
CA PRO A 274 13.12 16.39 5.14
C PRO A 274 14.31 16.18 4.22
N VAL A 275 14.40 15.01 3.57
CA VAL A 275 15.48 14.66 2.64
C VAL A 275 15.49 15.60 1.42
N ALA A 276 14.32 15.99 0.92
CA ALA A 276 14.19 16.91 -0.20
C ALA A 276 14.60 18.34 0.16
N GLN A 277 14.35 18.78 1.39
CA GLN A 277 14.87 20.05 1.90
C GLN A 277 16.39 20.01 2.02
N ASP A 278 16.96 18.95 2.63
CA ASP A 278 18.42 18.78 2.70
C ASP A 278 19.06 18.73 1.29
N VAL A 279 18.39 18.12 0.29
CA VAL A 279 18.86 18.13 -1.12
C VAL A 279 18.78 19.53 -1.72
N ALA A 280 17.71 20.30 -1.46
CA ALA A 280 17.59 21.68 -1.95
C ALA A 280 18.72 22.55 -1.39
N ASP A 281 18.98 22.45 -0.09
CA ASP A 281 20.04 23.16 0.61
C ASP A 281 21.43 22.78 0.09
N LEU A 282 21.69 21.47 -0.14
CA LEU A 282 22.97 20.99 -0.71
C LEU A 282 23.17 21.32 -2.19
N THR A 283 22.10 21.47 -2.98
CA THR A 283 22.19 21.75 -4.42
C THR A 283 22.07 23.24 -4.76
N GLY A 284 21.64 24.07 -3.80
CA GLY A 284 21.35 25.49 -4.01
C GLY A 284 20.20 25.72 -4.99
N ALA A 285 19.31 24.75 -5.17
CA ALA A 285 18.25 24.75 -6.17
C ALA A 285 16.90 24.29 -5.60
N GLU A 286 15.80 24.68 -6.23
CA GLU A 286 14.47 24.19 -5.84
C GLU A 286 14.30 22.70 -6.18
N VAL A 287 13.68 21.95 -5.29
CA VAL A 287 13.47 20.50 -5.43
C VAL A 287 11.99 20.18 -5.29
N GLU A 288 11.37 19.63 -6.33
CA GLU A 288 10.02 19.06 -6.25
C GLU A 288 10.08 17.66 -5.63
N VAL A 289 9.32 17.44 -4.56
CA VAL A 289 9.15 16.14 -3.91
C VAL A 289 7.70 15.71 -3.91
N LEU A 290 7.44 14.47 -4.35
CA LEU A 290 6.12 13.87 -4.33
C LEU A 290 5.78 13.34 -2.92
N THR A 291 4.55 13.58 -2.47
CA THR A 291 4.04 13.13 -1.17
C THR A 291 4.01 11.60 -1.03
N ALA A 292 3.90 10.87 -2.14
CA ALA A 292 3.85 9.41 -2.19
C ALA A 292 4.30 8.89 -3.57
N ALA A 293 4.36 7.56 -3.73
CA ALA A 293 4.74 6.93 -5.00
C ALA A 293 3.67 7.22 -6.08
N PRO A 294 4.04 7.79 -7.26
CA PRO A 294 3.09 8.02 -8.35
C PRO A 294 2.76 6.69 -9.04
N LEU A 295 1.54 6.18 -8.85
CA LEU A 295 1.14 4.86 -9.30
C LEU A 295 -0.34 4.82 -9.73
N TYR A 296 -0.62 3.99 -10.73
CA TYR A 296 -1.99 3.60 -11.06
C TYR A 296 -2.58 2.64 -10.01
N THR A 297 -3.80 2.95 -9.61
CA THR A 297 -4.71 2.17 -8.76
C THR A 297 -5.61 1.27 -9.63
N ARG A 298 -6.44 0.43 -9.01
CA ARG A 298 -7.38 -0.42 -9.76
C ARG A 298 -8.64 0.34 -10.23
N HIS A 299 -8.93 1.48 -9.62
CA HIS A 299 -10.13 2.28 -9.91
C HIS A 299 -9.88 3.35 -10.98
N ASP A 300 -8.64 3.46 -11.47
CA ASP A 300 -8.29 4.35 -12.56
C ASP A 300 -8.85 3.83 -13.89
N GLY A 301 -9.57 4.70 -14.60
CA GLY A 301 -9.81 4.51 -16.03
C GLY A 301 -8.52 4.74 -16.84
N ARG A 302 -8.54 4.34 -18.11
CA ARG A 302 -7.42 4.45 -19.05
C ARG A 302 -6.77 5.83 -19.10
N ASP A 303 -7.58 6.89 -19.07
CA ASP A 303 -7.14 8.27 -19.20
C ASP A 303 -6.97 8.99 -17.83
N ALA A 304 -6.98 8.24 -16.72
CA ALA A 304 -6.76 8.81 -15.41
C ALA A 304 -5.33 9.40 -15.30
N PRO A 305 -5.15 10.60 -14.73
CA PRO A 305 -3.82 11.15 -14.55
C PRO A 305 -2.99 10.27 -13.60
N LEU A 306 -1.68 10.23 -13.82
CA LEU A 306 -0.76 9.63 -12.87
C LEU A 306 -0.76 10.45 -11.57
N ARG A 307 -1.17 9.83 -10.46
CA ARG A 307 -1.24 10.48 -9.14
C ARG A 307 -0.40 9.76 -8.08
N PRO A 308 0.22 10.48 -7.13
CA PRO A 308 0.75 9.89 -5.90
C PRO A 308 -0.33 9.09 -5.15
N VAL A 309 0.04 7.92 -4.63
CA VAL A 309 -0.82 7.11 -3.77
C VAL A 309 -0.02 6.56 -2.59
N LEU A 310 -0.59 6.69 -1.38
CA LEU A 310 0.07 6.20 -0.17
C LEU A 310 0.07 4.67 -0.14
N LEU A 311 1.16 4.09 0.35
CA LEU A 311 1.34 2.66 0.46
C LEU A 311 1.24 2.23 1.94
N GLY A 312 0.34 1.30 2.22
CA GLY A 312 0.14 0.75 3.56
C GLY A 312 1.34 -0.07 4.06
N PRO A 313 1.31 -0.56 5.32
CA PRO A 313 2.35 -1.43 5.85
C PRO A 313 2.49 -2.78 5.13
N ASP A 314 1.43 -3.24 4.46
CA ASP A 314 1.40 -4.38 3.53
C ASP A 314 1.84 -4.00 2.10
N ARG A 315 2.24 -2.73 1.92
CA ARG A 315 2.56 -2.03 0.68
C ARG A 315 1.39 -1.83 -0.28
N ALA A 316 0.16 -2.23 0.06
CA ALA A 316 -0.97 -1.98 -0.82
C ALA A 316 -1.25 -0.47 -0.95
N PRO A 317 -1.65 0.04 -2.13
CA PRO A 317 -2.13 1.41 -2.27
C PRO A 317 -3.40 1.59 -1.43
N THR A 318 -3.45 2.66 -0.63
CA THR A 318 -4.55 2.90 0.33
C THR A 318 -5.46 4.05 -0.10
N TRP A 319 -4.95 5.27 -0.11
CA TRP A 319 -5.67 6.48 -0.51
C TRP A 319 -4.72 7.50 -1.15
N ARG A 320 -5.28 8.45 -1.91
CA ARG A 320 -4.54 9.47 -2.65
C ARG A 320 -4.51 10.79 -1.88
N PRO A 321 -3.34 11.36 -1.54
CA PRO A 321 -3.26 12.68 -0.94
C PRO A 321 -3.77 13.77 -1.90
N PHE A 322 -4.30 14.85 -1.33
CA PHE A 322 -4.69 16.04 -2.10
C PHE A 322 -3.48 16.90 -2.48
N VAL A 323 -2.49 16.97 -1.59
CA VAL A 323 -1.17 17.53 -1.89
C VAL A 323 -0.33 16.46 -2.58
N GLU A 324 -0.13 16.59 -3.88
CA GLU A 324 0.62 15.61 -4.68
C GLU A 324 2.12 15.85 -4.59
N SER A 325 2.53 17.11 -4.71
CA SER A 325 3.93 17.52 -4.59
C SER A 325 4.12 18.80 -3.79
N LEU A 326 5.34 18.96 -3.30
CA LEU A 326 5.83 20.11 -2.55
C LEU A 326 7.13 20.58 -3.19
N ILE A 327 7.37 21.88 -3.15
CA ILE A 327 8.61 22.49 -3.62
C ILE A 327 9.41 22.92 -2.39
N CYS A 328 10.55 22.26 -2.18
CA CYS A 328 11.55 22.65 -1.20
C CYS A 328 12.43 23.74 -1.84
N THR A 329 12.66 24.83 -1.13
CA THR A 329 13.52 25.93 -1.58
C THR A 329 14.78 25.94 -0.73
N PRO A 330 15.97 26.21 -1.30
CA PRO A 330 17.19 26.29 -0.51
C PRO A 330 17.09 27.40 0.55
N ALA A 331 17.69 27.18 1.72
CA ALA A 331 17.87 28.20 2.74
C ALA A 331 18.70 29.36 2.18
N ALA A 332 18.24 30.59 2.42
CA ALA A 332 18.94 31.81 1.98
C ALA A 332 20.23 32.07 2.78
N ASP A 333 20.30 31.52 3.99
CA ASP A 333 21.46 31.50 4.87
C ASP A 333 21.65 30.05 5.35
N PRO A 334 22.79 29.40 5.04
CA PRO A 334 23.04 28.01 5.43
C PRO A 334 23.26 27.84 6.95
N ASP A 335 23.53 28.91 7.69
CA ASP A 335 23.70 28.88 9.15
C ASP A 335 22.38 29.17 9.90
N ALA A 336 21.24 29.30 9.18
CA ALA A 336 19.95 29.54 9.80
C ALA A 336 19.36 28.29 10.50
N ASP A 337 18.98 28.44 11.77
CA ASP A 337 18.35 27.41 12.62
C ASP A 337 17.01 26.83 12.09
N THR A 338 16.46 27.33 10.98
CA THR A 338 15.17 26.89 10.43
C THR A 338 15.12 27.06 8.92
N SER A 339 15.05 25.94 8.19
CA SER A 339 14.82 25.91 6.74
C SER A 339 13.50 26.60 6.36
N PRO A 340 13.40 27.21 5.17
CA PRO A 340 12.16 27.83 4.70
C PRO A 340 11.01 26.81 4.60
N PRO A 341 9.76 27.21 4.86
CA PRO A 341 8.63 26.31 4.77
C PRO A 341 8.40 25.86 3.31
N PRO A 342 8.13 24.56 3.06
CA PRO A 342 7.94 24.06 1.71
C PRO A 342 6.69 24.67 1.07
N ARG A 343 6.79 25.02 -0.21
CA ARG A 343 5.68 25.59 -0.99
C ARG A 343 4.80 24.48 -1.57
N LEU A 344 3.52 24.78 -1.74
CA LEU A 344 2.59 23.85 -2.40
C LEU A 344 2.97 23.71 -3.88
N GLY A 345 3.23 22.48 -4.32
CA GLY A 345 3.45 22.13 -5.73
C GLY A 345 2.12 21.75 -6.40
N THR A 346 2.09 20.61 -7.07
CA THR A 346 0.86 20.04 -7.63
C THR A 346 -0.08 19.60 -6.49
N TRP A 347 -1.36 19.93 -6.62
CA TRP A 347 -2.41 19.51 -5.71
C TRP A 347 -3.74 19.34 -6.44
N GLN A 348 -4.66 18.59 -5.86
CA GLN A 348 -6.00 18.35 -6.38
C GLN A 348 -7.06 18.86 -5.39
N SER A 349 -8.07 19.52 -5.92
CA SER A 349 -9.24 19.89 -5.14
C SER A 349 -10.05 18.62 -4.82
N PRO A 350 -10.38 18.32 -3.54
CA PRO A 350 -11.45 17.37 -3.20
C PRO A 350 -12.83 17.77 -3.75
N LEU A 351 -12.96 19.00 -4.27
CA LEU A 351 -14.20 19.66 -4.65
C LEU A 351 -13.97 20.41 -5.97
N PRO A 352 -13.83 19.70 -7.11
CA PRO A 352 -13.42 20.32 -8.38
C PRO A 352 -14.42 21.34 -8.93
N GLU A 353 -15.71 21.23 -8.55
CA GLU A 353 -16.77 22.17 -8.91
C GLU A 353 -16.73 23.51 -8.13
N LEU A 354 -15.86 23.64 -7.11
CA LEU A 354 -15.79 24.81 -6.25
C LEU A 354 -14.56 25.67 -6.56
N GLU A 355 -14.74 26.98 -6.42
CA GLU A 355 -13.66 27.96 -6.57
C GLU A 355 -12.49 27.68 -5.61
N THR A 356 -11.36 27.33 -6.22
CA THR A 356 -10.05 27.23 -5.57
C THR A 356 -9.40 28.60 -5.49
N THR A 357 -8.84 28.99 -4.35
CA THR A 357 -7.96 30.17 -4.30
C THR A 357 -6.64 29.86 -5.02
N PRO A 358 -6.16 30.71 -5.95
CA PRO A 358 -5.02 30.37 -6.81
C PRO A 358 -3.69 30.06 -6.11
N SER A 359 -3.53 30.53 -4.86
CA SER A 359 -2.20 30.62 -4.21
C SER A 359 -2.07 29.86 -2.89
N GLY A 360 -3.05 29.05 -2.49
CA GLY A 360 -3.07 28.52 -1.11
C GLY A 360 -3.81 27.21 -0.85
N GLY A 361 -4.22 26.46 -1.88
CA GLY A 361 -4.89 25.17 -1.68
C GLY A 361 -6.20 25.25 -0.88
N ALA A 362 -6.83 26.43 -0.83
CA ALA A 362 -8.02 26.67 -0.04
C ALA A 362 -9.28 26.80 -0.92
N ILE A 363 -10.34 26.13 -0.50
CA ILE A 363 -11.60 25.97 -1.23
C ILE A 363 -12.73 26.50 -0.34
N ARG A 364 -13.67 27.25 -0.92
CA ARG A 364 -14.80 27.83 -0.18
C ARG A 364 -15.98 26.86 -0.14
N ILE A 365 -16.30 26.33 1.04
CA ILE A 365 -17.34 25.30 1.24
C ILE A 365 -18.73 25.93 1.41
N SER A 366 -18.79 26.98 2.23
CA SER A 366 -19.98 27.77 2.55
C SER A 366 -19.57 29.21 2.90
N GLY A 367 -20.49 30.05 3.39
CA GLY A 367 -20.28 31.49 3.55
C GLY A 367 -19.04 31.86 4.39
N ASN A 368 -18.84 31.21 5.53
CA ASN A 368 -17.68 31.39 6.40
C ASN A 368 -16.65 30.24 6.30
N TRP A 369 -17.06 29.01 6.00
CA TRP A 369 -16.16 27.84 6.04
C TRP A 369 -15.31 27.66 4.77
N ARG A 370 -14.01 27.49 4.98
CA ARG A 370 -13.00 27.14 3.97
C ARG A 370 -12.34 25.82 4.32
N ALA A 371 -12.14 24.96 3.33
CA ALA A 371 -11.29 23.77 3.45
C ALA A 371 -9.91 24.08 2.85
N ARG A 372 -8.81 23.84 3.56
CA ARG A 372 -7.43 23.98 3.04
C ARG A 372 -6.76 22.61 2.98
N VAL A 373 -6.23 22.22 1.82
CA VAL A 373 -5.54 20.93 1.69
C VAL A 373 -4.25 20.91 2.53
N THR A 374 -3.95 19.78 3.14
CA THR A 374 -2.69 19.52 3.86
C THR A 374 -2.10 18.20 3.41
N ARG A 375 -0.82 17.96 3.75
CA ARG A 375 -0.18 16.65 3.48
C ARG A 375 -0.95 15.47 4.08
N THR A 376 -1.62 15.68 5.21
CA THR A 376 -2.36 14.63 5.93
C THR A 376 -3.84 14.51 5.54
N GLY A 377 -4.36 15.41 4.68
CA GLY A 377 -5.77 15.54 4.39
C GLY A 377 -6.15 17.00 4.18
N MET A 378 -6.85 17.60 5.14
CA MET A 378 -7.26 19.02 5.06
C MET A 378 -7.62 19.61 6.43
N THR A 379 -7.62 20.94 6.53
CA THR A 379 -8.27 21.68 7.62
C THR A 379 -9.59 22.27 7.13
N LEU A 380 -10.58 22.40 8.00
CA LEU A 380 -11.86 23.07 7.77
C LEU A 380 -12.00 24.16 8.83
N THR A 381 -11.86 25.42 8.43
CA THR A 381 -11.76 26.59 9.32
C THR A 381 -12.65 27.75 8.85
N THR A 382 -12.94 28.71 9.72
CA THR A 382 -13.66 29.94 9.35
C THR A 382 -12.70 31.03 8.84
N ARG A 383 -11.46 31.03 9.34
CA ARG A 383 -10.41 32.02 9.06
C ARG A 383 -9.47 31.56 7.95
N SER A 384 -8.94 32.51 7.19
CA SER A 384 -7.91 32.26 6.18
C SER A 384 -6.51 32.30 6.80
N THR A 385 -6.25 31.40 7.73
CA THR A 385 -4.92 31.11 8.30
C THR A 385 -4.10 30.28 7.30
N ASP A 386 -2.80 30.57 7.20
CA ASP A 386 -1.88 29.72 6.47
C ASP A 386 -1.41 28.59 7.38
N VAL A 387 -1.62 27.34 6.96
CA VAL A 387 -1.29 26.14 7.75
C VAL A 387 0.06 25.62 7.25
N PRO A 388 1.11 25.56 8.10
CA PRO A 388 2.41 25.06 7.69
C PRO A 388 2.31 23.64 7.11
N LEU A 389 2.69 23.47 5.84
CA LEU A 389 2.58 22.19 5.15
C LEU A 389 3.53 21.12 5.72
N GLY A 390 4.62 21.51 6.37
CA GLY A 390 5.84 20.68 6.45
C GLY A 390 6.07 19.78 7.68
N THR A 391 5.20 19.74 8.69
CA THR A 391 5.58 19.16 10.01
C THR A 391 5.11 17.73 10.29
N VAL A 392 4.10 17.21 9.60
CA VAL A 392 3.51 15.88 9.89
C VAL A 392 3.49 15.04 8.62
N PRO A 393 4.06 13.81 8.62
CA PRO A 393 3.99 12.91 7.48
C PRO A 393 2.56 12.38 7.28
N PRO A 394 2.14 12.09 6.03
CA PRO A 394 0.87 11.42 5.75
C PRO A 394 0.81 10.02 6.37
N ASP A 395 -0.34 9.63 6.93
CA ASP A 395 -0.61 8.26 7.39
C ASP A 395 -1.32 7.47 6.27
N PRO A 396 -0.72 6.41 5.71
CA PRO A 396 -1.38 5.56 4.72
C PRO A 396 -2.71 4.97 5.21
N SER A 397 -2.94 4.89 6.52
CA SER A 397 -4.15 4.34 7.12
C SER A 397 -5.24 5.39 7.38
N ARG A 398 -4.94 6.69 7.29
CA ARG A 398 -5.82 7.78 7.75
C ARG A 398 -5.65 9.07 6.94
N MET A 399 -6.75 9.56 6.38
CA MET A 399 -6.89 10.94 5.91
C MET A 399 -7.51 11.77 7.04
N VAL A 400 -6.89 12.88 7.43
CA VAL A 400 -7.34 13.71 8.55
C VAL A 400 -8.03 14.98 8.07
N ILE A 401 -9.27 15.19 8.53
CA ILE A 401 -9.98 16.47 8.42
C ILE A 401 -9.92 17.17 9.78
N GLU A 402 -9.14 18.24 9.89
CA GLU A 402 -9.10 19.06 11.11
C GLU A 402 -10.27 20.05 11.15
N LEU A 403 -10.92 20.20 12.31
CA LEU A 403 -12.10 21.06 12.47
C LEU A 403 -11.78 22.24 13.40
N GLY A 404 -11.88 23.45 12.84
CA GLY A 404 -11.60 24.74 13.51
C GLY A 404 -10.12 24.99 13.79
N GLU A 405 -9.81 26.14 14.37
CA GLU A 405 -8.49 26.46 14.92
C GLU A 405 -8.40 26.16 16.43
N PRO A 406 -7.20 26.03 17.02
CA PRO A 406 -7.03 26.02 18.48
C PRO A 406 -7.75 27.21 19.14
N ASP A 407 -8.37 26.94 20.29
CA ASP A 407 -9.08 27.90 21.13
C ASP A 407 -10.31 28.62 20.51
N GLU A 408 -10.58 28.44 19.21
CA GLU A 408 -11.81 28.88 18.54
C GLU A 408 -13.02 28.04 18.99
N ASP A 409 -14.18 28.66 19.22
CA ASP A 409 -15.43 27.94 19.48
C ASP A 409 -16.08 27.47 18.16
N LEU A 410 -16.27 26.16 18.01
CA LEU A 410 -16.97 25.58 16.86
C LEU A 410 -18.49 25.61 17.07
N ASP A 411 -19.19 26.35 16.22
CA ASP A 411 -20.66 26.38 16.17
C ASP A 411 -21.26 25.31 15.22
N ASP A 412 -22.59 25.20 15.22
CA ASP A 412 -23.33 24.19 14.44
C ASP A 412 -23.23 24.35 12.91
N SER A 413 -22.78 25.50 12.39
CA SER A 413 -22.59 25.75 10.95
C SER A 413 -21.47 24.89 10.33
N VAL A 414 -20.61 24.27 11.15
CA VAL A 414 -19.63 23.29 10.66
C VAL A 414 -20.29 22.02 10.13
N LEU A 415 -21.47 21.63 10.63
CA LEU A 415 -22.10 20.35 10.27
C LEU A 415 -22.57 20.31 8.80
N PRO A 416 -23.25 21.35 8.25
CA PRO A 416 -23.54 21.42 6.81
C PRO A 416 -22.27 21.47 5.93
N ALA A 417 -21.24 22.21 6.35
CA ALA A 417 -19.99 22.31 5.60
C ALA A 417 -19.26 20.95 5.55
N LEU A 418 -19.19 20.25 6.68
CA LEU A 418 -18.62 18.92 6.78
C LEU A 418 -19.44 17.85 6.06
N TYR A 419 -20.78 17.97 6.07
CA TYR A 419 -21.65 17.10 5.27
C TYR A 419 -21.34 17.22 3.79
N ARG A 420 -21.33 18.44 3.25
CA ARG A 420 -21.01 18.71 1.84
C ARG A 420 -19.66 18.10 1.49
N LEU A 421 -18.63 18.42 2.28
CA LEU A 421 -17.28 17.91 2.07
C LEU A 421 -17.23 16.37 2.04
N LEU A 422 -17.84 15.66 3.00
CA LEU A 422 -17.79 14.20 3.05
C LEU A 422 -18.53 13.50 1.90
N MET A 423 -19.56 14.11 1.32
CA MET A 423 -20.32 13.49 0.24
C MET A 423 -19.58 13.53 -1.09
N GLU A 424 -18.83 14.60 -1.36
CA GLU A 424 -18.00 14.75 -2.57
C GLU A 424 -16.70 13.94 -2.52
N LEU A 425 -16.24 13.51 -1.33
CA LEU A 425 -15.06 12.64 -1.23
C LEU A 425 -15.27 11.30 -1.95
N GLU A 426 -14.28 10.92 -2.76
CA GLU A 426 -14.14 9.56 -3.30
C GLU A 426 -14.33 8.49 -2.22
N ALA A 427 -15.00 7.39 -2.55
CA ALA A 427 -15.35 6.35 -1.58
C ALA A 427 -14.13 5.77 -0.83
N ASP A 428 -13.02 5.57 -1.54
CA ASP A 428 -11.75 5.09 -0.95
C ASP A 428 -11.18 6.12 0.04
N VAL A 429 -11.16 7.41 -0.31
CA VAL A 429 -10.68 8.48 0.59
C VAL A 429 -11.59 8.64 1.80
N ARG A 430 -12.91 8.59 1.60
CA ARG A 430 -13.91 8.64 2.68
C ARG A 430 -13.75 7.47 3.66
N ALA A 431 -13.43 6.27 3.17
CA ALA A 431 -13.19 5.10 4.03
C ALA A 431 -11.96 5.24 4.96
N HIS A 432 -11.00 6.10 4.61
CA HIS A 432 -9.83 6.42 5.44
C HIS A 432 -10.02 7.69 6.29
N THR A 433 -11.18 8.36 6.21
CA THR A 433 -11.38 9.69 6.82
C THR A 433 -11.54 9.64 8.35
N VAL A 434 -10.77 10.48 9.03
CA VAL A 434 -10.81 10.71 10.47
C VAL A 434 -10.94 12.21 10.73
N LEU A 435 -11.95 12.59 11.51
CA LEU A 435 -12.18 13.96 11.96
C LEU A 435 -11.33 14.26 13.19
N ARG A 436 -10.59 15.38 13.20
CA ARG A 436 -9.81 15.85 14.36
C ARG A 436 -10.31 17.23 14.81
N VAL A 437 -10.98 17.32 15.95
CA VAL A 437 -11.42 18.62 16.49
C VAL A 437 -10.21 19.34 17.10
N ARG A 438 -9.93 20.57 16.62
CA ARG A 438 -8.85 21.43 17.09
C ARG A 438 -9.33 22.51 18.07
N GLY A 439 -10.52 23.07 17.82
CA GLY A 439 -11.12 24.09 18.68
C GLY A 439 -12.01 23.54 19.81
N ARG A 440 -12.68 24.46 20.52
CA ARG A 440 -13.61 24.18 21.62
C ARG A 440 -14.98 23.78 21.05
N CYS A 441 -15.58 22.70 21.57
CA CYS A 441 -16.80 22.12 21.00
C CYS A 441 -17.83 21.66 22.06
N ALA A 442 -17.96 22.40 23.17
CA ALA A 442 -18.72 21.97 24.35
C ALA A 442 -20.14 21.47 24.04
N ASP A 443 -20.97 22.29 23.38
CA ASP A 443 -22.36 21.94 23.04
C ASP A 443 -22.48 21.12 21.74
N LEU A 444 -21.53 21.32 20.82
CA LEU A 444 -21.49 20.68 19.50
C LEU A 444 -21.03 19.20 19.57
N GLY A 445 -20.21 18.82 20.56
CA GLY A 445 -19.53 17.52 20.60
C GLY A 445 -20.46 16.30 20.53
N ALA A 446 -21.65 16.38 21.13
CA ALA A 446 -22.65 15.32 21.03
C ALA A 446 -23.29 15.21 19.62
N ARG A 447 -23.45 16.33 18.92
CA ARG A 447 -23.92 16.38 17.52
C ARG A 447 -22.84 15.86 16.57
N LEU A 448 -21.58 16.28 16.73
CA LEU A 448 -20.44 15.76 15.97
C LEU A 448 -20.26 14.24 16.12
N ARG A 449 -20.43 13.68 17.33
CA ARG A 449 -20.38 12.22 17.54
C ARG A 449 -21.50 11.49 16.79
N ARG A 450 -22.74 12.00 16.83
CA ARG A 450 -23.87 11.43 16.07
C ARG A 450 -23.66 11.53 14.56
N PHE A 451 -23.11 12.66 14.10
CA PHE A 451 -22.74 12.88 12.71
C PHE A 451 -21.67 11.88 12.25
N ALA A 452 -20.59 11.74 13.00
CA ALA A 452 -19.49 10.82 12.69
C ALA A 452 -19.98 9.37 12.58
N VAL A 453 -20.80 8.91 13.54
CA VAL A 453 -21.43 7.58 13.50
C VAL A 453 -22.36 7.42 12.28
N ARG A 454 -23.17 8.42 11.96
CA ARG A 454 -24.10 8.39 10.82
C ARG A 454 -23.39 8.28 9.47
N HIS A 455 -22.26 8.95 9.32
CA HIS A 455 -21.50 8.99 8.06
C HIS A 455 -20.30 8.03 8.03
N GLY A 456 -20.18 7.15 9.03
CA GLY A 456 -19.16 6.08 9.06
C GLY A 456 -17.72 6.53 9.30
N VAL A 457 -17.50 7.79 9.70
CA VAL A 457 -16.15 8.37 9.92
C VAL A 457 -15.76 8.32 11.39
N ALA A 458 -14.46 8.20 11.67
CA ALA A 458 -13.95 8.27 13.04
C ALA A 458 -13.84 9.72 13.53
N LEU A 459 -14.02 9.95 14.83
CA LEU A 459 -13.88 11.27 15.46
C LEU A 459 -12.86 11.20 16.59
N LEU A 460 -11.82 12.03 16.48
CA LEU A 460 -10.80 12.29 17.49
C LEU A 460 -11.00 13.72 18.02
N SER A 461 -11.11 13.88 19.32
CA SER A 461 -11.13 15.20 19.96
C SER A 461 -9.76 15.49 20.54
N VAL A 462 -9.14 16.61 20.19
CA VAL A 462 -7.99 17.10 20.97
C VAL A 462 -8.54 17.54 22.33
N GLY A 463 -8.12 16.85 23.39
CA GLY A 463 -8.45 17.26 24.75
C GLY A 463 -7.76 18.59 25.07
N ALA A 464 -8.54 19.67 25.17
CA ALA A 464 -8.03 20.95 25.62
C ALA A 464 -7.37 20.79 27.00
N GLY A 465 -6.09 21.15 27.08
CA GLY A 465 -5.35 21.23 28.34
C GLY A 465 -5.86 22.40 29.17
N GLY A 466 -6.98 22.22 29.88
CA GLY A 466 -7.58 23.26 30.71
C GLY A 466 -8.51 22.65 31.74
N ARG A 467 -8.14 22.72 33.02
CA ARG A 467 -9.03 22.38 34.12
C ARG A 467 -10.20 23.38 34.13
N PRO A 468 -11.47 22.93 34.12
CA PRO A 468 -12.56 23.81 34.55
C PRO A 468 -12.29 24.25 35.99
N GLY A 469 -12.29 25.57 36.23
CA GLY A 469 -12.12 26.12 37.57
C GLY A 469 -13.32 25.78 38.45
N GLY A 470 -13.15 24.85 39.39
CA GLY A 470 -14.09 24.67 40.49
C GLY A 470 -13.97 25.84 41.49
N PRO A 471 -15.08 26.33 42.06
CA PRO A 471 -15.06 27.46 42.98
C PRO A 471 -14.29 27.13 44.27
N GLY A 472 -13.73 28.17 44.90
CA GLY A 472 -12.65 28.02 45.86
C GLY A 472 -13.00 27.21 47.12
N HIS A 473 -12.06 26.34 47.51
CA HIS A 473 -11.91 25.95 48.90
C HIS A 473 -10.51 26.30 49.40
N ARG A 474 -10.49 27.10 50.48
CA ARG A 474 -9.31 27.72 51.07
C ARG A 474 -8.68 26.71 52.04
N PRO A 475 -7.38 26.35 51.92
CA PRO A 475 -6.77 25.41 52.84
C PRO A 475 -6.62 26.06 54.22
N ALA A 476 -7.24 25.43 55.24
CA ALA A 476 -7.03 25.79 56.64
C ALA A 476 -5.74 25.16 57.18
N ALA A 477 -5.06 25.87 58.09
CA ALA A 477 -3.70 25.56 58.51
C ALA A 477 -3.59 24.36 59.46
N THR A 478 -2.41 23.73 59.46
CA THR A 478 -1.97 22.75 60.46
C THR A 478 -0.88 23.36 61.34
N PRO A 479 -1.03 23.41 62.67
CA PRO A 479 0.08 23.52 63.60
C PRO A 479 0.67 22.13 63.87
N GLY A 480 2.01 22.03 63.97
CA GLY A 480 2.72 20.75 64.13
C GLY A 480 3.22 20.47 65.56
N ALA A 481 4.27 19.63 65.62
CA ALA A 481 4.95 19.03 66.77
C ALA A 481 4.24 17.80 67.42
N GLY A 482 4.94 16.68 67.68
CA GLY A 482 6.32 16.35 67.31
C GLY A 482 6.81 15.00 67.91
N ALA A 483 7.94 14.50 67.39
CA ALA A 483 8.72 13.31 67.82
C ALA A 483 8.01 11.93 67.76
N GLY A 484 8.70 10.81 67.47
CA GLY A 484 10.11 10.61 67.11
C GLY A 484 10.43 9.11 66.89
N ALA A 485 11.63 8.82 66.36
CA ALA A 485 12.16 7.50 65.95
C ALA A 485 11.44 6.82 64.75
N GLY A 486 12.13 6.21 63.77
CA GLY A 486 13.58 6.12 63.54
C GLY A 486 13.87 4.99 62.52
N VAL A 487 14.36 5.31 61.31
CA VAL A 487 14.62 4.34 60.24
C VAL A 487 15.98 4.62 59.60
N PRO A 488 16.89 3.65 59.45
CA PRO A 488 18.19 3.85 58.82
C PRO A 488 18.09 3.86 57.28
N ALA A 489 18.84 4.76 56.64
CA ALA A 489 18.94 4.81 55.19
C ALA A 489 19.99 3.82 54.66
N VAL A 490 19.63 3.01 53.66
CA VAL A 490 20.56 2.15 52.93
C VAL A 490 21.14 2.91 51.74
N VAL A 491 22.46 3.09 51.74
CA VAL A 491 23.22 3.72 50.64
C VAL A 491 23.62 2.65 49.63
N PRO A 492 23.36 2.81 48.32
CA PRO A 492 23.85 1.88 47.31
C PRO A 492 25.35 2.08 47.05
N VAL A 493 26.14 1.02 47.30
CA VAL A 493 27.59 0.99 47.03
C VAL A 493 27.84 0.96 45.52
N ARG A 494 28.78 1.79 45.06
CA ARG A 494 29.21 1.90 43.66
C ARG A 494 30.46 1.03 43.45
N ALA A 495 30.45 0.14 42.47
CA ALA A 495 31.61 -0.70 42.15
C ALA A 495 32.76 0.12 41.52
N PRO A 496 34.04 -0.21 41.80
CA PRO A 496 35.18 0.58 41.33
C PRO A 496 35.59 0.26 39.89
N VAL A 497 36.01 1.29 39.17
CA VAL A 497 36.71 1.22 37.87
C VAL A 497 38.22 1.30 38.14
N PRO A 498 39.07 0.44 37.55
CA PRO A 498 40.52 0.55 37.69
C PRO A 498 41.07 1.69 36.82
N ALA A 499 41.91 2.55 37.41
CA ALA A 499 42.66 3.59 36.72
C ALA A 499 44.16 3.25 36.68
N PRO A 500 44.89 3.52 35.58
CA PRO A 500 46.35 3.43 35.52
C PRO A 500 47.03 4.81 35.66
N ALA A 501 48.15 4.85 36.39
CA ALA A 501 49.12 5.95 36.45
C ALA A 501 50.43 5.41 37.09
N PRO A 502 51.60 6.08 36.98
CA PRO A 502 52.04 7.11 36.04
C PRO A 502 53.34 6.71 35.27
N ALA A 503 54.03 7.67 34.66
CA ALA A 503 55.16 7.45 33.74
C ALA A 503 56.58 7.47 34.38
N SER A 504 57.56 6.94 33.63
CA SER A 504 59.00 7.27 33.67
C SER A 504 59.60 6.87 32.31
N GLN A 505 59.86 7.81 31.39
CA GLN A 505 61.10 8.58 31.22
C GLN A 505 62.34 7.76 30.79
N GLY A 506 62.96 8.16 29.66
CA GLY A 506 64.33 7.81 29.29
C GLY A 506 64.53 7.26 27.86
N GLY A 507 64.80 8.12 26.87
CA GLY A 507 65.15 7.67 25.51
C GLY A 507 64.99 8.73 24.42
N SER A 508 65.90 9.70 24.36
CA SER A 508 65.93 10.73 23.30
C SER A 508 66.70 10.24 22.06
N ALA A 509 66.12 10.34 20.87
CA ALA A 509 66.84 10.33 19.59
C ALA A 509 66.01 10.91 18.42
N VAL A 510 66.29 12.17 18.07
CA VAL A 510 66.35 12.80 16.73
C VAL A 510 65.37 12.36 15.61
N ALA A 511 64.67 13.34 15.03
CA ALA A 511 63.76 13.18 13.90
C ALA A 511 64.44 13.26 12.52
N PRO A 512 63.80 12.73 11.45
CA PRO A 512 63.92 13.24 10.09
C PRO A 512 62.63 13.95 9.63
N SER A 513 62.78 15.04 8.87
CA SER A 513 61.69 15.87 8.34
C SER A 513 60.93 15.25 7.16
N GLU A 514 59.73 15.78 6.88
CA GLU A 514 58.95 15.50 5.68
C GLU A 514 59.69 15.84 4.37
N PRO A 515 59.46 15.08 3.28
CA PRO A 515 59.67 15.55 1.91
C PRO A 515 58.41 16.24 1.37
N ASP A 516 58.59 17.42 0.77
CA ASP A 516 57.54 18.20 0.08
C ASP A 516 56.83 17.42 -1.06
N PRO A 517 55.57 17.79 -1.40
CA PRO A 517 54.88 17.27 -2.57
C PRO A 517 55.51 17.77 -3.90
N PRO A 518 55.61 16.92 -4.94
CA PRO A 518 56.21 17.33 -6.21
C PRO A 518 55.33 18.32 -6.97
N SER A 519 55.89 19.49 -7.28
CA SER A 519 55.31 20.46 -8.22
C SER A 519 55.33 19.93 -9.66
N PRO A 520 54.37 20.35 -10.53
CA PRO A 520 54.20 19.80 -11.87
C PRO A 520 55.33 20.21 -12.82
N MET A 521 55.83 19.24 -13.59
CA MET A 521 56.79 19.49 -14.67
C MET A 521 56.15 20.25 -15.84
N ARG A 522 56.85 21.28 -16.33
CA ARG A 522 56.58 21.93 -17.63
C ARG A 522 56.81 20.95 -18.80
N PRO A 523 56.02 21.02 -19.87
CA PRO A 523 56.37 20.41 -21.16
C PRO A 523 57.46 21.23 -21.89
N VAL A 524 58.25 20.55 -22.72
CA VAL A 524 59.26 21.13 -23.63
C VAL A 524 59.02 20.50 -25.03
N PRO A 525 59.13 21.23 -26.16
CA PRO A 525 58.22 21.03 -27.29
C PRO A 525 58.80 20.23 -28.46
N THR A 526 57.93 19.74 -29.35
CA THR A 526 58.29 19.46 -30.76
C THR A 526 57.10 19.67 -31.70
N VAL A 527 57.17 20.80 -32.43
CA VAL A 527 56.65 21.07 -33.79
C VAL A 527 55.31 20.43 -34.22
N THR A 528 54.25 21.25 -34.22
CA THR A 528 53.17 21.14 -35.21
C THR A 528 53.36 22.27 -36.22
N ARG A 529 53.31 21.99 -37.53
CA ARG A 529 53.30 23.03 -38.56
C ARG A 529 51.93 23.68 -38.63
N GLU A 530 51.96 24.99 -38.76
CA GLU A 530 50.82 25.85 -39.08
C GLU A 530 50.54 25.74 -40.60
N ASP A 531 49.29 25.48 -40.98
CA ASP A 531 48.78 25.79 -42.32
C ASP A 531 47.34 26.31 -42.17
N THR A 532 47.14 27.56 -42.54
CA THR A 532 45.96 28.35 -42.19
C THR A 532 44.92 28.33 -43.31
N VAL A 533 43.68 27.96 -42.99
CA VAL A 533 42.50 28.14 -43.85
C VAL A 533 41.36 28.76 -43.03
N PRO A 534 40.69 29.83 -43.49
CA PRO A 534 39.84 30.66 -42.64
C PRO A 534 38.44 30.09 -42.38
N ALA A 535 37.83 30.55 -41.28
CA ALA A 535 36.51 30.14 -40.83
C ALA A 535 35.36 30.64 -41.73
N PRO A 536 34.31 29.83 -41.97
CA PRO A 536 33.01 30.30 -42.44
C PRO A 536 32.25 31.02 -41.31
N GLY A 537 31.60 32.14 -41.63
CA GLY A 537 30.81 32.93 -40.66
C GLY A 537 29.47 32.28 -40.25
N PRO A 538 28.80 32.82 -39.22
CA PRO A 538 27.56 32.27 -38.70
C PRO A 538 26.39 32.42 -39.68
N PRO A 539 25.53 31.40 -39.87
CA PRO A 539 24.31 31.53 -40.65
C PRO A 539 23.33 32.48 -39.94
N GLY A 540 22.77 33.41 -40.71
CA GLY A 540 22.02 34.55 -40.18
C GLY A 540 20.70 34.20 -39.49
N ALA A 541 20.40 34.93 -38.41
CA ALA A 541 19.10 34.90 -37.75
C ALA A 541 18.02 35.45 -38.69
N SER A 542 17.23 34.57 -39.28
CA SER A 542 16.06 34.97 -40.09
C SER A 542 14.92 35.38 -39.16
N ALA A 543 14.89 36.67 -38.79
CA ALA A 543 13.79 37.27 -38.05
C ALA A 543 12.48 37.13 -38.84
N ARG A 544 11.57 36.25 -38.39
CA ARG A 544 10.17 36.26 -38.83
C ARG A 544 9.31 36.96 -37.78
N ASN A 545 8.50 37.88 -38.27
CA ASN A 545 7.70 38.79 -37.46
C ASN A 545 6.80 38.05 -36.48
N ARG A 546 6.72 38.62 -35.27
CA ARG A 546 5.76 38.29 -34.21
C ARG A 546 4.51 39.15 -34.39
N PRO A 547 3.35 38.61 -34.79
CA PRO A 547 2.08 39.26 -34.54
C PRO A 547 1.75 39.04 -33.05
N ALA A 548 1.68 40.10 -32.26
CA ALA A 548 1.02 40.03 -30.97
C ALA A 548 -0.49 40.04 -31.22
N THR A 549 -1.18 38.97 -30.85
CA THR A 549 -2.65 38.94 -30.88
C THR A 549 -3.14 38.12 -29.70
N ALA A 550 -3.71 38.80 -28.71
CA ALA A 550 -4.39 38.16 -27.60
C ALA A 550 -5.75 37.61 -28.08
N PRO A 551 -6.17 36.40 -27.66
CA PRO A 551 -7.55 35.97 -27.82
C PRO A 551 -8.43 36.77 -26.84
N ALA A 552 -9.09 37.81 -27.33
CA ALA A 552 -10.18 38.43 -26.61
C ALA A 552 -11.37 37.47 -26.59
N VAL A 553 -11.89 37.15 -25.41
CA VAL A 553 -13.09 36.32 -25.24
C VAL A 553 -14.30 37.10 -25.78
N PRO A 554 -15.05 36.59 -26.77
CA PRO A 554 -16.32 37.19 -27.17
C PRO A 554 -17.39 36.86 -26.12
N ALA A 555 -17.90 37.87 -25.42
CA ALA A 555 -19.11 37.72 -24.63
C ALA A 555 -20.32 37.52 -25.58
N PRO A 556 -21.27 36.62 -25.26
CA PRO A 556 -22.53 36.55 -25.98
C PRO A 556 -23.37 37.81 -25.71
N PRO A 557 -24.08 38.37 -26.71
CA PRO A 557 -24.87 39.57 -26.52
C PRO A 557 -26.17 39.30 -25.76
N GLU A 558 -26.50 40.18 -24.81
CA GLU A 558 -27.84 40.27 -24.24
C GLU A 558 -28.84 40.79 -25.29
N GLY A 559 -30.02 40.17 -25.35
CA GLY A 559 -31.18 40.61 -26.12
C GLY A 559 -32.41 40.73 -25.20
N PRO A 560 -33.28 41.75 -25.34
CA PRO A 560 -34.17 42.16 -24.24
C PRO A 560 -35.62 41.64 -24.32
N SER A 561 -36.20 41.47 -23.13
CA SER A 561 -37.58 41.78 -22.70
C SER A 561 -38.83 41.25 -23.45
N THR A 562 -39.57 40.42 -22.71
CA THR A 562 -41.05 40.27 -22.56
C THR A 562 -41.91 41.53 -22.80
N PRO A 563 -43.26 41.45 -23.05
CA PRO A 563 -44.27 40.65 -22.29
C PRO A 563 -45.39 40.00 -23.17
N ALA A 564 -46.51 39.39 -22.71
CA ALA A 564 -47.21 39.37 -21.41
C ALA A 564 -48.10 38.11 -21.20
N ALA A 565 -48.54 37.86 -19.95
CA ALA A 565 -49.80 37.24 -19.43
C ALA A 565 -50.57 36.19 -20.29
N ARG A 566 -51.19 35.12 -19.75
CA ARG A 566 -51.82 34.84 -18.43
C ARG A 566 -52.05 33.29 -18.33
N GLU A 567 -52.52 32.62 -17.28
CA GLU A 567 -53.09 32.98 -15.96
C GLU A 567 -52.68 31.90 -14.89
N GLU A 568 -53.55 31.60 -13.92
CA GLU A 568 -53.33 30.82 -12.68
C GLU A 568 -53.99 29.42 -12.71
N THR A 569 -53.50 28.46 -11.90
CA THR A 569 -54.21 27.93 -10.69
C THR A 569 -53.56 26.70 -10.05
N SER A 570 -53.78 26.54 -8.74
CA SER A 570 -53.49 25.38 -7.88
C SER A 570 -54.22 25.59 -6.53
N PRO A 571 -54.25 24.63 -5.59
CA PRO A 571 -54.78 23.26 -5.58
C PRO A 571 -56.10 23.20 -4.72
N PRO A 572 -56.61 22.05 -4.20
CA PRO A 572 -56.15 21.57 -2.87
C PRO A 572 -56.33 20.06 -2.51
N THR A 573 -55.91 19.77 -1.28
CA THR A 573 -55.76 18.58 -0.42
C THR A 573 -56.99 17.67 -0.09
N ALA A 574 -56.71 16.35 0.07
CA ALA A 574 -57.26 15.22 0.91
C ALA A 574 -58.64 15.30 1.66
N PRO A 575 -59.30 14.14 2.00
CA PRO A 575 -58.97 13.40 3.25
C PRO A 575 -59.27 11.86 3.35
N THR A 576 -58.58 11.21 4.31
CA THR A 576 -58.98 10.16 5.32
C THR A 576 -59.82 8.89 4.99
N ALA A 577 -59.45 7.77 5.64
CA ALA A 577 -60.06 6.41 5.60
C ALA A 577 -61.29 6.20 6.52
N PRO A 578 -62.01 5.05 6.41
CA PRO A 578 -61.98 4.05 7.50
C PRO A 578 -62.10 2.55 7.07
N ASP A 579 -61.95 1.63 8.04
CA ASP A 579 -62.20 0.16 7.98
C ASP A 579 -63.36 -0.22 8.93
N PRO A 580 -64.22 -1.21 8.61
CA PRO A 580 -64.41 -2.33 9.58
C PRO A 580 -64.82 -3.73 9.02
N THR A 581 -64.04 -4.76 9.39
CA THR A 581 -64.42 -6.09 9.96
C THR A 581 -65.58 -7.00 9.44
N ARG A 582 -65.25 -8.30 9.32
CA ARG A 582 -65.98 -9.54 9.76
C ARG A 582 -66.97 -10.29 8.82
N ASN A 583 -66.65 -11.54 8.45
CA ASN A 583 -67.36 -12.79 8.82
C ASN A 583 -66.82 -14.07 8.11
N GLY A 584 -66.86 -15.22 8.80
CA GLY A 584 -66.66 -16.58 8.24
C GLY A 584 -68.01 -17.28 7.94
N PRO A 585 -68.06 -18.59 7.59
CA PRO A 585 -67.70 -19.68 8.51
C PRO A 585 -67.07 -20.96 7.88
N ALA A 586 -66.83 -22.00 8.71
CA ALA A 586 -66.29 -23.33 8.35
C ALA A 586 -67.35 -24.46 8.50
N PRO A 587 -67.06 -25.69 8.00
CA PRO A 587 -66.88 -26.88 8.88
C PRO A 587 -65.83 -27.88 8.32
N GLU A 588 -65.35 -28.98 8.93
CA GLU A 588 -65.20 -29.54 10.30
C GLU A 588 -64.20 -30.74 10.22
N ARG A 589 -63.93 -31.40 11.36
CA ARG A 589 -62.84 -32.36 11.69
C ARG A 589 -63.16 -33.85 11.33
N PRO A 590 -62.20 -34.82 11.37
CA PRO A 590 -61.66 -35.37 12.63
C PRO A 590 -60.16 -35.82 12.63
N VAL A 591 -59.74 -36.43 13.75
CA VAL A 591 -58.36 -36.72 14.19
C VAL A 591 -58.23 -38.21 14.54
N ASP A 592 -57.09 -38.85 14.28
CA ASP A 592 -56.55 -39.90 15.19
C ASP A 592 -55.04 -40.23 15.05
N ARG A 593 -54.50 -40.99 16.01
CA ARG A 593 -53.07 -41.31 16.31
C ARG A 593 -52.88 -42.87 16.43
N PRO A 594 -51.76 -43.49 16.92
CA PRO A 594 -50.28 -43.38 16.70
C PRO A 594 -49.57 -44.69 16.20
N GLU A 595 -48.29 -44.58 15.77
CA GLU A 595 -47.15 -45.55 15.93
C GLU A 595 -47.17 -46.99 15.30
N PRO A 596 -46.01 -47.72 15.14
CA PRO A 596 -44.68 -47.53 15.77
C PRO A 596 -43.41 -47.54 14.87
N GLU A 597 -42.28 -47.42 15.56
CA GLU A 597 -40.88 -47.19 15.15
C GLU A 597 -40.20 -48.24 14.24
N ARG A 598 -39.15 -47.80 13.52
CA ARG A 598 -37.86 -48.52 13.46
C ARG A 598 -36.67 -47.60 13.19
N SER A 599 -35.65 -47.74 14.04
CA SER A 599 -34.47 -46.89 14.20
C SER A 599 -33.63 -46.59 12.95
N ALA A 600 -33.11 -45.36 12.91
CA ALA A 600 -31.71 -45.10 12.56
C ALA A 600 -31.15 -44.01 13.49
N SER A 601 -30.50 -44.41 14.58
CA SER A 601 -29.86 -43.47 15.50
C SER A 601 -28.62 -42.84 14.84
N ARG A 602 -28.62 -41.51 14.70
CA ARG A 602 -27.39 -40.72 14.54
C ARG A 602 -27.50 -39.48 15.43
N PRO A 603 -26.50 -39.17 16.27
CA PRO A 603 -26.58 -38.03 17.18
C PRO A 603 -26.60 -36.68 16.40
N PRO A 604 -27.15 -35.63 17.01
CA PRO A 604 -27.13 -34.28 16.43
C PRO A 604 -25.73 -33.67 16.51
N SER A 605 -24.91 -33.89 15.48
CA SER A 605 -23.66 -33.15 15.26
C SER A 605 -23.95 -31.74 14.75
N GLY A 606 -24.04 -30.78 15.68
CA GLY A 606 -24.14 -29.36 15.39
C GLY A 606 -24.24 -28.57 16.69
N GLY A 607 -23.25 -27.72 16.95
CA GLY A 607 -23.25 -26.85 18.14
C GLY A 607 -24.35 -25.79 18.02
N ALA A 608 -24.87 -25.33 19.16
CA ALA A 608 -25.78 -24.20 19.15
C ALA A 608 -25.03 -22.95 18.62
N PRO A 609 -25.56 -22.22 17.63
CA PRO A 609 -24.87 -21.05 17.08
C PRO A 609 -24.71 -19.98 18.17
N LEU A 610 -23.49 -19.45 18.32
CA LEU A 610 -23.21 -18.37 19.26
C LEU A 610 -24.21 -17.21 19.09
N PRO A 611 -24.72 -16.61 20.19
CA PRO A 611 -25.67 -15.50 20.14
C PRO A 611 -25.06 -14.18 19.68
N PHE A 612 -23.78 -14.16 19.30
CA PHE A 612 -23.05 -13.00 18.81
C PHE A 612 -22.09 -13.37 17.66
N THR A 613 -21.53 -12.36 16.99
CA THR A 613 -20.61 -12.53 15.86
C THR A 613 -19.16 -12.18 16.23
N ALA A 614 -18.19 -12.53 15.39
CA ALA A 614 -16.79 -12.10 15.52
C ALA A 614 -16.60 -10.56 15.59
N ALA A 615 -17.61 -9.77 15.18
CA ALA A 615 -17.62 -8.32 15.23
C ALA A 615 -18.31 -7.73 16.49
N HIS A 616 -18.65 -8.57 17.48
CA HIS A 616 -19.41 -8.18 18.67
C HIS A 616 -18.81 -6.98 19.43
N ARG A 617 -19.70 -6.27 20.14
CA ARG A 617 -19.34 -5.22 21.09
C ARG A 617 -19.94 -5.59 22.43
N SER A 618 -19.10 -5.71 23.46
CA SER A 618 -19.57 -6.15 24.75
C SER A 618 -20.59 -5.18 25.35
N THR A 619 -21.55 -5.72 26.09
CA THR A 619 -22.51 -4.93 26.89
C THR A 619 -21.96 -4.71 28.31
N ASP A 620 -22.53 -3.77 29.07
CA ASP A 620 -22.19 -3.60 30.49
C ASP A 620 -22.57 -4.82 31.33
N ALA A 621 -23.63 -5.55 30.94
CA ALA A 621 -24.01 -6.80 31.59
C ALA A 621 -22.94 -7.90 31.37
N GLU A 622 -22.47 -8.07 30.13
CA GLU A 622 -21.39 -9.03 29.82
C GLU A 622 -20.08 -8.68 30.55
N ARG A 623 -19.69 -7.39 30.55
CA ARG A 623 -18.51 -6.92 31.29
C ARG A 623 -18.62 -7.10 32.79
N ARG A 624 -19.83 -6.98 33.36
CA ARG A 624 -20.08 -7.22 34.79
C ARG A 624 -19.98 -8.71 35.12
N ALA A 625 -20.66 -9.56 34.34
CA ALA A 625 -20.61 -11.01 34.50
C ALA A 625 -19.17 -11.56 34.33
N LEU A 626 -18.37 -11.04 33.39
CA LEU A 626 -16.95 -11.39 33.31
C LEU A 626 -16.17 -10.97 34.56
N ARG A 627 -16.42 -9.78 35.11
CA ARG A 627 -15.74 -9.30 36.33
C ARG A 627 -16.08 -10.17 37.54
N GLU A 628 -17.33 -10.60 37.66
CA GLU A 628 -17.81 -11.53 38.67
C GLU A 628 -17.17 -12.92 38.50
N LEU A 629 -17.17 -13.46 37.28
CA LEU A 629 -16.55 -14.75 36.94
C LEU A 629 -15.02 -14.76 37.19
N ALA A 630 -14.33 -13.64 36.95
CA ALA A 630 -12.88 -13.53 37.11
C ALA A 630 -12.41 -13.34 38.56
N GLY A 631 -13.31 -12.96 39.48
CA GLY A 631 -13.01 -12.83 40.91
C GLY A 631 -11.70 -12.08 41.20
N GLU A 632 -10.83 -12.71 41.99
CA GLU A 632 -9.53 -12.14 42.39
C GLU A 632 -8.57 -11.93 41.20
N GLN A 633 -8.66 -12.77 40.16
CA GLN A 633 -7.80 -12.66 38.97
C GLN A 633 -8.04 -11.34 38.22
N TRP A 634 -9.26 -10.79 38.29
CA TRP A 634 -9.62 -9.52 37.63
C TRP A 634 -8.63 -8.39 37.95
N GLN A 635 -8.30 -8.21 39.24
CA GLN A 635 -7.45 -7.09 39.68
C GLN A 635 -6.01 -7.23 39.19
N ALA A 636 -5.46 -8.44 39.17
CA ALA A 636 -4.14 -8.71 38.63
C ALA A 636 -4.08 -8.43 37.11
N GLN A 637 -5.07 -8.92 36.37
CA GLN A 637 -5.18 -8.76 34.92
C GLN A 637 -5.41 -7.28 34.53
N TYR A 638 -6.30 -6.58 35.22
CA TYR A 638 -6.59 -5.15 34.97
C TYR A 638 -5.35 -4.29 35.21
N ARG A 639 -4.59 -4.53 36.31
CA ARG A 639 -3.31 -3.84 36.57
C ARG A 639 -2.28 -4.09 35.46
N ALA A 640 -2.21 -5.31 34.93
CA ALA A 640 -1.33 -5.63 33.81
C ALA A 640 -1.73 -4.88 32.52
N ILE A 641 -3.03 -4.79 32.23
CA ILE A 641 -3.55 -4.01 31.09
C ILE A 641 -3.25 -2.51 31.23
N VAL A 642 -3.42 -1.92 32.41
CA VAL A 642 -3.06 -0.50 32.65
C VAL A 642 -1.56 -0.25 32.40
N ARG A 643 -0.68 -1.19 32.79
CA ARG A 643 0.77 -1.12 32.50
C ARG A 643 1.12 -1.35 31.02
N ALA A 644 0.31 -2.11 30.28
CA ALA A 644 0.49 -2.31 28.84
C ALA A 644 0.04 -1.08 28.04
N LEU A 645 -1.13 -0.50 28.39
CA LEU A 645 -1.70 0.68 27.72
C LEU A 645 -0.87 1.95 27.92
N SER A 646 -0.15 2.10 29.04
CA SER A 646 0.75 3.26 29.23
C SER A 646 1.85 3.31 28.16
N ARG A 647 2.27 2.15 27.64
CA ARG A 647 3.28 1.95 26.58
C ARG A 647 2.72 2.02 25.15
N LEU A 648 1.40 2.17 25.00
CA LEU A 648 0.71 2.19 23.70
C LEU A 648 -0.15 3.47 23.56
N PRO A 649 0.44 4.61 23.14
CA PRO A 649 -0.27 5.89 23.05
C PRO A 649 -1.52 5.86 22.17
N ALA A 650 -1.52 5.03 21.11
CA ALA A 650 -2.59 4.92 20.12
C ALA A 650 -3.94 4.35 20.62
N LEU A 651 -4.03 3.93 21.89
CA LEU A 651 -5.25 3.37 22.49
C LEU A 651 -5.84 4.26 23.61
N ARG A 652 -5.38 5.51 23.75
CA ARG A 652 -5.76 6.39 24.88
C ARG A 652 -7.14 7.05 24.76
N ASP A 653 -7.72 7.14 23.57
CA ASP A 653 -8.94 7.95 23.30
C ASP A 653 -10.26 7.14 23.23
N LEU A 654 -10.25 5.88 23.66
CA LEU A 654 -11.45 5.06 23.78
C LEU A 654 -12.06 5.15 25.19
N ASP A 655 -13.34 4.80 25.34
CA ASP A 655 -13.97 4.57 26.65
C ASP A 655 -13.11 3.60 27.46
N GLN A 656 -12.43 4.16 28.46
CA GLN A 656 -11.28 3.55 29.13
C GLN A 656 -11.69 2.32 29.93
N GLU A 657 -12.86 2.32 30.58
CA GLU A 657 -13.27 1.19 31.42
C GLU A 657 -13.80 0.03 30.58
N ALA A 658 -14.64 0.30 29.57
CA ALA A 658 -15.09 -0.73 28.64
C ALA A 658 -13.92 -1.31 27.80
N LEU A 659 -12.95 -0.48 27.40
CA LEU A 659 -11.71 -0.93 26.76
C LEU A 659 -10.92 -1.89 27.67
N ARG A 660 -10.64 -1.48 28.92
CA ARG A 660 -9.83 -2.28 29.83
C ARG A 660 -10.49 -3.60 30.18
N ALA A 661 -11.80 -3.59 30.43
CA ALA A 661 -12.59 -4.80 30.68
C ALA A 661 -12.51 -5.80 29.53
N ASP A 662 -12.68 -5.33 28.28
CA ASP A 662 -12.57 -6.17 27.09
C ASP A 662 -11.14 -6.72 26.91
N LEU A 663 -10.10 -5.91 27.18
CA LEU A 663 -8.71 -6.36 27.08
C LEU A 663 -8.30 -7.31 28.22
N VAL A 664 -8.96 -7.25 29.38
CA VAL A 664 -8.79 -8.25 30.45
C VAL A 664 -9.25 -9.63 29.97
N ALA A 665 -10.38 -9.71 29.23
CA ALA A 665 -10.80 -10.97 28.60
C ALA A 665 -9.73 -11.53 27.65
N THR A 666 -9.17 -10.67 26.78
CA THR A 666 -8.10 -11.08 25.86
C THR A 666 -6.84 -11.52 26.61
N ARG A 667 -6.45 -10.85 27.70
CA ARG A 667 -5.27 -11.26 28.47
C ARG A 667 -5.49 -12.55 29.26
N LEU A 668 -6.68 -12.77 29.80
CA LEU A 668 -7.07 -14.04 30.42
C LEU A 668 -6.88 -15.20 29.44
N TYR A 669 -7.40 -15.09 28.21
CA TYR A 669 -7.27 -16.12 27.17
C TYR A 669 -5.79 -16.48 26.85
N LEU A 670 -4.89 -15.51 26.92
CA LEU A 670 -3.48 -15.68 26.57
C LEU A 670 -2.59 -16.15 27.74
N THR A 671 -3.05 -15.95 28.98
CA THR A 671 -2.20 -16.09 30.19
C THR A 671 -2.78 -16.98 31.29
N ALA A 672 -4.02 -17.46 31.16
CA ALA A 672 -4.53 -18.51 32.03
C ALA A 672 -3.87 -19.84 31.65
N GLU A 673 -3.19 -20.46 32.61
CA GLU A 673 -2.55 -21.77 32.47
C GLU A 673 -3.54 -22.90 32.80
N GLU A 674 -4.53 -22.65 33.67
CA GLU A 674 -5.52 -23.63 34.11
C GLU A 674 -6.90 -22.98 34.40
N GLY A 675 -7.94 -23.81 34.58
CA GLY A 675 -9.28 -23.38 34.99
C GLY A 675 -10.15 -22.81 33.87
N ALA A 676 -11.29 -22.22 34.23
CA ALA A 676 -12.35 -21.80 33.28
C ALA A 676 -11.95 -20.70 32.27
N PHE A 677 -10.78 -20.07 32.44
CA PHE A 677 -10.20 -19.12 31.50
C PHE A 677 -9.15 -19.73 30.57
N HIS A 678 -8.74 -20.99 30.80
CA HIS A 678 -7.85 -21.71 29.91
C HIS A 678 -8.54 -21.92 28.54
N TRP A 679 -7.75 -21.79 27.47
CA TRP A 679 -8.26 -21.76 26.10
C TRP A 679 -9.00 -23.04 25.70
N SER A 680 -8.60 -24.21 26.21
CA SER A 680 -9.26 -25.50 25.90
C SER A 680 -10.62 -25.62 26.59
N GLU A 681 -10.76 -25.10 27.81
CA GLU A 681 -12.02 -25.06 28.55
C GLU A 681 -13.00 -24.10 27.87
N LEU A 682 -12.51 -22.94 27.41
CA LEU A 682 -13.32 -21.99 26.66
C LEU A 682 -13.83 -22.57 25.33
N ASP A 683 -12.98 -23.19 24.53
CA ASP A 683 -13.40 -23.81 23.26
C ASP A 683 -14.37 -24.98 23.49
N SER A 684 -14.11 -25.81 24.51
CA SER A 684 -14.98 -26.95 24.88
C SER A 684 -16.35 -26.48 25.37
N ALA A 685 -16.40 -25.51 26.28
CA ALA A 685 -17.63 -24.92 26.79
C ALA A 685 -18.49 -24.31 25.67
N LEU A 686 -17.87 -23.56 24.75
CA LEU A 686 -18.59 -22.93 23.64
C LEU A 686 -19.10 -23.96 22.61
N ARG A 687 -18.37 -25.06 22.36
CA ARG A 687 -18.85 -26.19 21.54
C ARG A 687 -20.04 -26.92 22.18
N LEU A 688 -20.01 -27.08 23.51
CA LEU A 688 -21.08 -27.70 24.28
C LEU A 688 -22.28 -26.77 24.55
N GLY A 689 -22.21 -25.50 24.12
CA GLY A 689 -23.27 -24.52 24.35
C GLY A 689 -23.40 -24.06 25.80
N ASP A 690 -22.35 -24.18 26.61
CA ASP A 690 -22.34 -23.78 28.02
C ASP A 690 -22.45 -22.25 28.14
N GLY A 691 -23.64 -21.80 28.56
CA GLY A 691 -23.98 -20.39 28.72
C GLY A 691 -23.09 -19.63 29.71
N ARG A 692 -22.41 -20.33 30.64
CA ARG A 692 -21.60 -19.71 31.70
C ARG A 692 -20.42 -18.90 31.16
N LEU A 693 -19.81 -19.34 30.04
CA LEU A 693 -18.66 -18.66 29.43
C LEU A 693 -19.04 -17.73 28.27
N LEU A 694 -20.32 -17.61 27.90
CA LEU A 694 -20.76 -16.68 26.85
C LEU A 694 -20.41 -15.20 27.14
N PRO A 695 -20.55 -14.66 28.38
CA PRO A 695 -20.14 -13.29 28.69
C PRO A 695 -18.63 -13.08 28.50
N TYR A 696 -17.82 -14.08 28.86
CA TYR A 696 -16.38 -14.05 28.68
C TYR A 696 -16.01 -14.07 27.19
N ALA A 697 -16.61 -14.96 26.39
CA ALA A 697 -16.40 -15.04 24.96
C ALA A 697 -16.87 -13.76 24.21
N ALA A 698 -17.96 -13.13 24.65
CA ALA A 698 -18.45 -11.86 24.15
C ALA A 698 -17.47 -10.69 24.42
N CYS A 699 -16.95 -10.59 25.65
CA CYS A 699 -15.90 -9.63 25.99
C CYS A 699 -14.60 -9.91 25.24
N LEU A 700 -14.21 -11.17 25.04
CA LEU A 700 -13.04 -11.57 24.25
C LEU A 700 -13.17 -11.14 22.79
N ALA A 701 -14.32 -11.38 22.14
CA ALA A 701 -14.57 -10.90 20.78
C ALA A 701 -14.46 -9.38 20.68
N SER A 702 -15.07 -8.65 21.64
CA SER A 702 -14.99 -7.19 21.71
C SER A 702 -13.56 -6.67 21.96
N GLY A 703 -12.77 -7.38 22.77
CA GLY A 703 -11.37 -7.07 23.07
C GLY A 703 -10.45 -7.30 21.87
N LEU A 704 -10.56 -8.46 21.23
CA LEU A 704 -9.85 -8.80 19.99
C LEU A 704 -10.13 -7.75 18.90
N ARG A 705 -11.39 -7.35 18.70
CA ARG A 705 -11.80 -6.32 17.71
C ARG A 705 -11.08 -4.98 17.89
N ARG A 706 -10.61 -4.64 19.10
CA ARG A 706 -9.89 -3.40 19.43
C ARG A 706 -8.37 -3.48 19.15
N LEU A 707 -7.83 -4.66 18.86
CA LEU A 707 -6.42 -4.87 18.53
C LEU A 707 -6.13 -4.72 17.03
N PRO A 708 -4.87 -4.45 16.63
CA PRO A 708 -4.47 -4.38 15.23
C PRO A 708 -4.78 -5.69 14.47
N ALA A 709 -5.41 -5.55 13.31
CA ALA A 709 -5.69 -6.66 12.41
C ALA A 709 -4.41 -7.15 11.70
N TYR A 710 -4.39 -8.43 11.36
CA TYR A 710 -3.43 -9.08 10.50
C TYR A 710 -4.13 -9.53 9.21
N ARG A 711 -3.65 -9.02 8.08
CA ARG A 711 -4.08 -9.43 6.73
C ARG A 711 -2.95 -10.20 6.08
N GLY A 712 -3.24 -11.38 5.53
CA GLY A 712 -2.25 -12.27 4.91
C GLY A 712 -2.42 -13.73 5.31
N VAL A 713 -1.44 -14.56 4.96
CA VAL A 713 -1.49 -16.01 5.23
C VAL A 713 -1.09 -16.30 6.66
N VAL A 714 -1.98 -16.97 7.39
CA VAL A 714 -1.71 -17.54 8.72
C VAL A 714 -1.79 -19.05 8.66
N VAL A 715 -1.07 -19.71 9.55
CA VAL A 715 -0.91 -21.16 9.59
C VAL A 715 -1.14 -21.71 10.99
N ARG A 716 -1.69 -22.91 11.06
CA ARG A 716 -2.00 -23.65 12.29
C ARG A 716 -1.53 -25.09 12.13
N GLY A 717 -0.90 -25.63 13.17
CA GLY A 717 -0.38 -27.00 13.20
C GLY A 717 -1.41 -28.01 13.72
N GLY A 718 -0.93 -29.24 13.98
CA GLY A 718 -1.74 -30.31 14.60
C GLY A 718 -2.74 -30.98 13.66
N ARG A 719 -3.13 -32.22 13.98
CA ARG A 719 -3.92 -33.08 13.08
C ARG A 719 -5.28 -32.43 12.74
N PRO A 720 -5.66 -32.32 11.46
CA PRO A 720 -6.99 -31.83 11.08
C PRO A 720 -8.07 -32.86 11.47
N ALA A 721 -9.30 -32.37 11.64
CA ALA A 721 -10.45 -33.22 11.93
C ALA A 721 -10.62 -34.35 10.90
N ALA A 722 -11.07 -35.51 11.38
CA ALA A 722 -11.52 -36.62 10.54
C ALA A 722 -13.05 -36.77 10.70
N PRO A 723 -13.83 -36.87 9.60
CA PRO A 723 -13.41 -36.74 8.20
C PRO A 723 -12.91 -35.31 7.86
N LEU A 724 -12.06 -35.22 6.83
CA LEU A 724 -11.57 -33.93 6.34
C LEU A 724 -12.74 -33.11 5.76
N PRO A 725 -12.75 -31.78 5.92
CA PRO A 725 -13.85 -30.96 5.44
C PRO A 725 -13.73 -30.75 3.92
N GLU A 726 -14.86 -30.90 3.21
CA GLU A 726 -14.92 -30.78 1.75
C GLU A 726 -14.71 -29.34 1.27
N PRO A 727 -14.05 -29.12 0.11
CA PRO A 727 -14.02 -27.82 -0.56
C PRO A 727 -15.43 -27.24 -0.76
N GLY A 728 -15.56 -25.94 -0.55
CA GLY A 728 -16.86 -25.23 -0.51
C GLY A 728 -17.49 -25.18 0.89
N ARG A 729 -17.24 -26.16 1.78
CA ARG A 729 -17.81 -26.17 3.14
C ARG A 729 -17.39 -24.93 3.92
N THR A 730 -18.34 -24.32 4.62
CA THR A 730 -18.05 -23.23 5.56
C THR A 730 -17.93 -23.79 6.98
N LEU A 731 -16.80 -23.53 7.63
CA LEU A 731 -16.48 -23.86 9.01
C LEU A 731 -16.71 -22.61 9.86
N ARG A 732 -17.57 -22.69 10.87
CA ARG A 732 -17.71 -21.64 11.90
C ARG A 732 -16.91 -22.03 13.13
N LEU A 733 -16.19 -21.08 13.71
CA LEU A 733 -15.49 -21.27 14.98
C LEU A 733 -16.45 -21.14 16.16
N ALA A 734 -16.48 -22.16 17.02
CA ALA A 734 -17.19 -22.12 18.29
C ALA A 734 -16.41 -21.28 19.32
N GLY A 735 -15.12 -21.57 19.53
CA GLY A 735 -14.22 -20.77 20.35
C GLY A 735 -13.33 -19.79 19.58
N PRO A 736 -12.50 -19.01 20.28
CA PRO A 736 -11.39 -18.28 19.67
C PRO A 736 -10.34 -19.27 19.14
N VAL A 737 -9.56 -18.87 18.12
CA VAL A 737 -8.51 -19.72 17.55
C VAL A 737 -7.21 -18.95 17.42
N SER A 738 -6.15 -19.48 18.04
CA SER A 738 -4.78 -18.99 17.83
C SER A 738 -4.13 -19.61 16.58
N ALA A 739 -3.31 -18.82 15.90
CA ALA A 739 -2.52 -19.20 14.73
C ALA A 739 -1.22 -18.38 14.68
N LEU A 740 -0.31 -18.75 13.79
CA LEU A 740 0.93 -18.02 13.52
C LEU A 740 0.89 -17.39 12.12
N PRO A 741 1.58 -16.28 11.84
CA PRO A 741 1.83 -15.85 10.46
C PRO A 741 2.64 -16.95 9.73
N LEU A 742 2.48 -17.06 8.42
CA LEU A 742 3.20 -18.06 7.59
C LEU A 742 4.71 -18.09 7.90
N SER A 743 5.34 -16.92 8.06
CA SER A 743 6.78 -16.78 8.37
C SER A 743 7.22 -17.33 9.73
N GLY A 744 6.29 -17.64 10.64
CA GLY A 744 6.53 -18.24 11.94
C GLY A 744 6.09 -19.71 12.05
N GLY A 745 5.47 -20.28 11.01
CA GLY A 745 5.05 -21.68 11.00
C GLY A 745 6.21 -22.64 10.78
N GLY A 746 6.27 -23.69 11.61
CA GLY A 746 7.20 -24.81 11.44
C GLY A 746 6.72 -25.85 10.42
N PRO A 747 7.50 -26.92 10.19
CA PRO A 747 6.98 -28.14 9.55
C PRO A 747 5.75 -28.66 10.32
N GLY A 748 4.82 -29.32 9.63
CA GLY A 748 3.57 -29.80 10.25
C GLY A 748 2.45 -28.77 10.35
N ALA A 749 2.49 -27.68 9.54
CA ALA A 749 1.31 -26.87 9.26
C ALA A 749 0.23 -27.72 8.57
N ARG A 750 -1.04 -27.55 9.00
CA ARG A 750 -2.18 -28.40 8.60
C ARG A 750 -3.41 -27.59 8.19
N TYR A 751 -3.48 -26.34 8.61
CA TYR A 751 -4.36 -25.34 8.05
C TYR A 751 -3.53 -24.15 7.59
N ALA A 752 -3.82 -23.64 6.38
CA ALA A 752 -3.31 -22.37 5.88
C ALA A 752 -4.51 -21.49 5.50
N ILE A 753 -4.65 -20.37 6.19
CA ILE A 753 -5.83 -19.50 6.17
C ILE A 753 -5.43 -18.15 5.59
N TRP A 754 -6.20 -17.65 4.62
CA TRP A 754 -6.13 -16.25 4.21
C TRP A 754 -6.92 -15.39 5.19
N SER A 755 -6.21 -14.74 6.12
CA SER A 755 -6.77 -13.87 7.15
C SER A 755 -7.08 -12.47 6.61
N ALA A 756 -8.22 -11.94 7.02
CA ALA A 756 -8.61 -10.54 6.94
C ALA A 756 -8.78 -9.89 8.33
N THR A 757 -9.09 -10.64 9.38
CA THR A 757 -9.47 -10.10 10.70
C THR A 757 -8.74 -10.69 11.92
N ALA A 758 -7.84 -11.67 11.77
CA ALA A 758 -7.02 -12.17 12.88
C ALA A 758 -6.28 -11.03 13.59
N ARG A 759 -6.06 -11.14 14.91
CA ARG A 759 -5.61 -10.02 15.74
C ARG A 759 -4.23 -10.25 16.33
N ARG A 760 -3.36 -9.25 16.22
CA ARG A 760 -2.02 -9.25 16.83
C ARG A 760 -2.15 -9.08 18.33
N VAL A 761 -1.88 -10.13 19.11
CA VAL A 761 -2.05 -10.14 20.57
C VAL A 761 -0.78 -9.84 21.37
N ARG A 762 0.40 -9.91 20.74
CA ARG A 762 1.72 -9.73 21.38
C ARG A 762 1.85 -8.50 22.29
N SER A 763 1.13 -7.42 21.97
CA SER A 763 1.19 -6.16 22.71
C SER A 763 0.46 -6.17 24.06
N LEU A 764 -0.29 -7.23 24.37
CA LEU A 764 -0.89 -7.48 25.69
C LEU A 764 0.02 -8.34 26.60
N LEU A 765 1.09 -8.90 26.03
CA LEU A 765 2.09 -9.71 26.73
C LEU A 765 3.28 -8.84 27.15
N GLY A 766 3.95 -9.23 28.24
CA GLY A 766 5.09 -8.48 28.77
C GLY A 766 6.37 -8.68 27.95
N PRO A 767 7.30 -7.71 27.91
CA PRO A 767 8.62 -7.94 27.32
C PRO A 767 9.32 -9.10 28.06
N GLY A 768 9.89 -10.04 27.30
CA GLY A 768 10.44 -11.29 27.84
C GLY A 768 9.47 -12.48 27.81
N SER A 769 8.18 -12.28 27.50
CA SER A 769 7.30 -13.41 27.17
C SER A 769 7.78 -14.01 25.85
N ALA A 770 8.25 -15.25 25.83
CA ALA A 770 8.73 -15.95 24.63
C ALA A 770 7.60 -16.37 23.66
N GLY A 771 6.51 -15.61 23.63
CA GLY A 771 5.42 -15.79 22.68
C GLY A 771 5.89 -15.40 21.28
N SER A 772 5.71 -16.33 20.35
CA SER A 772 5.73 -16.07 18.90
C SER A 772 4.81 -14.89 18.52
N ASP A 773 4.84 -14.47 17.26
CA ASP A 773 3.92 -13.47 16.68
C ASP A 773 2.48 -14.05 16.57
N GLU A 774 1.90 -14.50 17.69
CA GLU A 774 0.60 -15.16 17.81
C GLU A 774 -0.52 -14.23 17.34
N LEU A 775 -1.44 -14.81 16.58
CA LEU A 775 -2.59 -14.16 15.98
C LEU A 775 -3.83 -14.89 16.46
N VAL A 776 -4.86 -14.16 16.89
CA VAL A 776 -6.09 -14.77 17.42
C VAL A 776 -7.29 -14.35 16.57
N PHE A 777 -8.05 -15.33 16.09
CA PHE A 777 -9.38 -15.14 15.52
C PHE A 777 -10.43 -15.12 16.63
N ALA A 778 -11.46 -14.28 16.47
CA ALA A 778 -12.54 -14.18 17.44
C ALA A 778 -13.51 -15.37 17.35
N PRO A 779 -14.23 -15.70 18.44
CA PRO A 779 -15.34 -16.66 18.39
C PRO A 779 -16.36 -16.26 17.32
N GLY A 780 -16.91 -17.24 16.60
CA GLY A 780 -17.88 -17.01 15.55
C GLY A 780 -17.31 -16.52 14.21
N THR A 781 -15.98 -16.45 14.04
CA THR A 781 -15.37 -16.26 12.70
C THR A 781 -15.73 -17.45 11.80
N CYS A 782 -15.98 -17.17 10.51
CA CYS A 782 -16.28 -18.18 9.50
C CYS A 782 -15.11 -18.33 8.52
N PHE A 783 -14.78 -19.57 8.17
CA PHE A 783 -13.81 -19.93 7.14
C PHE A 783 -14.46 -20.78 6.05
N ARG A 784 -14.15 -20.50 4.79
CA ARG A 784 -14.51 -21.38 3.66
C ARG A 784 -13.35 -22.29 3.31
N VAL A 785 -13.61 -23.58 3.15
CA VAL A 785 -12.64 -24.53 2.59
C VAL A 785 -12.52 -24.28 1.10
N LEU A 786 -11.30 -24.08 0.61
CA LEU A 786 -11.00 -23.85 -0.80
C LEU A 786 -10.40 -25.08 -1.47
N GLU A 787 -9.51 -25.77 -0.76
CA GLU A 787 -8.80 -26.96 -1.25
C GLU A 787 -8.31 -27.79 -0.04
N VAL A 788 -8.23 -29.10 -0.22
CA VAL A 788 -7.51 -30.00 0.70
C VAL A 788 -6.37 -30.64 -0.09
N ARG A 789 -5.13 -30.22 0.18
CA ARG A 789 -3.93 -30.78 -0.47
C ARG A 789 -3.51 -32.07 0.24
N GLY A 790 -3.35 -33.15 -0.50
CA GLY A 790 -2.67 -34.37 -0.02
C GLY A 790 -1.14 -34.23 -0.11
N GLY A 791 -0.42 -34.97 0.74
CA GLY A 791 1.04 -35.01 0.76
C GLY A 791 1.60 -35.38 2.13
N GLU A 792 2.88 -35.74 2.21
CA GLU A 792 3.61 -35.92 3.47
C GLU A 792 3.92 -34.55 4.12
N PRO A 793 3.85 -34.40 5.46
CA PRO A 793 3.58 -35.43 6.47
C PRO A 793 2.09 -35.65 6.79
N GLY A 794 1.17 -35.27 5.89
CA GLY A 794 -0.29 -35.32 6.06
C GLY A 794 -1.02 -34.12 5.43
N PRO A 795 -2.36 -34.18 5.29
CA PRO A 795 -3.13 -33.23 4.50
C PRO A 795 -3.07 -31.78 5.03
N LEU A 796 -3.05 -30.82 4.09
CA LEU A 796 -3.08 -29.38 4.34
C LEU A 796 -4.39 -28.78 3.81
N VAL A 797 -5.20 -28.22 4.71
CA VAL A 797 -6.48 -27.58 4.38
C VAL A 797 -6.26 -26.09 4.11
N LEU A 798 -6.70 -25.62 2.95
CA LEU A 798 -6.60 -24.23 2.51
C LEU A 798 -7.93 -23.53 2.73
N LEU A 799 -7.91 -22.42 3.48
CA LEU A 799 -9.09 -21.74 4.01
C LEU A 799 -9.10 -20.24 3.64
N ARG A 800 -10.27 -19.69 3.33
CA ARG A 800 -10.50 -18.23 3.26
C ARG A 800 -11.33 -17.76 4.44
N GLU A 801 -10.94 -16.67 5.10
CA GLU A 801 -11.82 -15.97 6.04
C GLU A 801 -12.98 -15.26 5.32
N LEU A 802 -14.19 -15.48 5.84
CA LEU A 802 -15.42 -14.81 5.40
C LEU A 802 -15.80 -13.71 6.40
N PRO A 803 -15.67 -12.41 6.06
CA PRO A 803 -16.33 -11.33 6.80
C PRO A 803 -17.84 -11.58 6.99
N SER A 804 -18.36 -11.14 8.13
CA SER A 804 -19.77 -11.31 8.51
C SER A 804 -20.72 -10.73 7.46
N GLY A 805 -21.58 -11.57 6.88
CA GLY A 805 -22.59 -11.17 5.90
C GLY A 805 -22.14 -11.19 4.43
N GLU A 806 -20.94 -11.67 4.13
CA GLU A 806 -20.49 -11.85 2.74
C GLU A 806 -21.34 -12.91 1.99
N ARG A 807 -21.75 -12.60 0.76
CA ARG A 807 -22.38 -13.57 -0.16
C ARG A 807 -21.33 -14.48 -0.79
N GLU A 808 -21.75 -15.66 -1.23
CA GLU A 808 -20.85 -16.62 -1.87
C GLU A 808 -20.26 -16.05 -3.17
N SER A 809 -18.94 -16.12 -3.32
CA SER A 809 -18.23 -15.64 -4.52
C SER A 809 -17.16 -16.64 -4.95
N PRO A 810 -17.50 -17.59 -5.86
CA PRO A 810 -16.56 -18.59 -6.36
C PRO A 810 -15.31 -18.00 -7.04
N GLU A 811 -15.42 -16.80 -7.63
CA GLU A 811 -14.30 -16.08 -8.23
C GLU A 811 -13.30 -15.59 -7.18
N GLN A 812 -13.80 -15.03 -6.08
CA GLN A 812 -12.99 -14.55 -4.96
C GLN A 812 -12.37 -15.72 -4.20
N ASP A 813 -13.11 -16.81 -4.04
CA ASP A 813 -12.62 -18.06 -3.46
C ASP A 813 -11.44 -18.62 -4.28
N ARG A 814 -11.57 -18.67 -5.62
CA ARG A 814 -10.49 -19.09 -6.53
C ARG A 814 -9.29 -18.14 -6.50
N ALA A 815 -9.53 -16.82 -6.51
CA ALA A 815 -8.47 -15.82 -6.45
C ALA A 815 -7.69 -15.85 -5.11
N VAL A 816 -8.34 -16.19 -3.99
CA VAL A 816 -7.67 -16.38 -2.70
C VAL A 816 -6.95 -17.73 -2.63
N LEU A 817 -7.50 -18.78 -3.24
CA LEU A 817 -6.82 -20.07 -3.37
C LEU A 817 -5.48 -19.91 -4.12
N ASP A 818 -5.48 -19.26 -5.27
CA ASP A 818 -4.26 -19.02 -6.05
C ASP A 818 -3.20 -18.22 -5.26
N ARG A 819 -3.62 -17.25 -4.43
CA ARG A 819 -2.71 -16.51 -3.53
C ARG A 819 -2.16 -17.37 -2.40
N LEU A 820 -2.99 -18.22 -1.79
CA LEU A 820 -2.54 -19.14 -0.74
C LEU A 820 -1.52 -20.14 -1.29
N ARG A 821 -1.79 -20.71 -2.46
CA ARG A 821 -0.86 -21.60 -3.18
C ARG A 821 0.46 -20.88 -3.44
N ALA A 822 0.43 -19.71 -4.09
CA ALA A 822 1.64 -18.95 -4.39
C ALA A 822 2.44 -18.54 -3.14
N ALA A 823 1.78 -18.22 -2.02
CA ALA A 823 2.44 -17.88 -0.77
C ALA A 823 3.12 -19.10 -0.13
N LEU A 824 2.48 -20.27 -0.16
CA LEU A 824 3.07 -21.53 0.33
C LEU A 824 4.22 -22.01 -0.55
N ASP A 825 4.08 -21.90 -1.87
CA ASP A 825 5.12 -22.30 -2.83
C ASP A 825 6.36 -21.36 -2.77
N GLN A 826 6.20 -20.14 -2.24
CA GLN A 826 7.28 -19.18 -1.97
C GLN A 826 7.90 -19.34 -0.56
N ASP A 827 7.28 -20.10 0.34
CA ASP A 827 7.70 -20.20 1.73
C ASP A 827 8.94 -21.10 1.87
N THR A 828 10.11 -20.49 1.82
CA THR A 828 11.38 -21.22 1.99
C THR A 828 11.61 -21.55 3.47
N PRO A 829 11.96 -22.80 3.84
CA PRO A 829 12.26 -23.15 5.23
C PRO A 829 13.40 -22.28 5.76
N ARG A 830 13.15 -21.57 6.87
CA ARG A 830 14.16 -20.80 7.59
C ARG A 830 14.75 -21.67 8.70
N ALA A 831 16.07 -21.63 8.87
CA ALA A 831 16.83 -22.41 9.86
C ALA A 831 16.50 -22.11 11.34
N ASN A 832 15.51 -21.27 11.63
CA ASN A 832 15.14 -20.81 12.97
C ASN A 832 13.62 -20.88 13.21
N ARG A 833 12.95 -21.87 12.60
CA ARG A 833 11.53 -22.18 12.84
C ARG A 833 11.41 -23.12 14.04
N PRO A 834 10.40 -22.96 14.91
CA PRO A 834 10.19 -23.90 16.00
C PRO A 834 9.80 -25.28 15.44
N GLU A 835 10.48 -26.33 15.91
CA GLU A 835 10.18 -27.72 15.53
C GLU A 835 8.85 -28.20 16.16
N THR A 836 8.49 -27.64 17.32
CA THR A 836 7.25 -27.93 18.05
C THR A 836 6.29 -26.75 17.97
N TRP A 837 5.03 -27.00 17.64
CA TRP A 837 4.00 -25.97 17.61
C TRP A 837 3.53 -25.62 19.03
N PRO A 838 3.28 -24.34 19.35
CA PRO A 838 2.59 -23.97 20.60
C PRO A 838 1.21 -24.61 20.65
N ASP A 839 0.80 -25.15 21.80
CA ASP A 839 -0.44 -25.94 21.94
C ASP A 839 -1.68 -25.17 21.47
N ARG A 840 -1.81 -23.89 21.87
CA ARG A 840 -2.88 -23.01 21.39
C ARG A 840 -2.93 -22.88 19.87
N CYS A 841 -1.79 -22.98 19.19
CA CYS A 841 -1.62 -22.84 17.75
C CYS A 841 -1.66 -24.18 16.99
N ALA A 842 -2.10 -25.26 17.64
CA ALA A 842 -2.24 -26.59 17.05
C ALA A 842 -3.63 -27.21 17.31
N GLY A 843 -4.15 -27.97 16.35
CA GLY A 843 -5.41 -28.73 16.47
C GLY A 843 -6.48 -28.36 15.43
N ALA A 844 -7.60 -29.07 15.45
CA ALA A 844 -8.65 -28.96 14.43
C ALA A 844 -9.40 -27.62 14.44
N LEU A 845 -10.07 -27.31 13.32
CA LEU A 845 -10.94 -26.14 13.12
C LEU A 845 -12.36 -26.56 12.73
N GLY A 846 -13.36 -25.89 13.29
CA GLY A 846 -14.77 -26.17 13.04
C GLY A 846 -15.35 -27.30 13.89
N GLU A 847 -16.63 -27.61 13.68
CA GLU A 847 -17.37 -28.68 14.37
C GLU A 847 -17.05 -30.07 13.82
N HIS A 848 -17.15 -31.08 14.70
CA HIS A 848 -17.01 -32.51 14.39
C HIS A 848 -18.38 -33.14 14.09
#